data_AF-A0A1F4CES2-F1
#
_entry.id   AF-A0A1F4CES2-F1
#
_cell.length_a   1.000
_cell.length_b   1.000
_cell.length_c   1.000
_cell.angle_alpha   90.00
_cell.angle_beta   90.00
_cell.angle_gamma   90.00
#
_symmetry.space_group_name_H-M   'P 1'
#
loop_
_entity.id
_entity.type
_entity.pdbx_description
1 polymer ?
#
loop_
_entity_poly.entity_id
_entity_poly.type
_entity_poly.pdbx_seq_one_letter_code
_entity_poly.pdbx_strand_id
1 'polypeptide(L)'
;MNTRSSELMSPGEYVALIEGYHEQGMSDGMPVMPVSGARLAAMIAAGGQTGGTHLGAFPGRAPVRVEDVAECALLAGCVPACMPLVLTAFEILLDPAFPARLLYESAGSFFPFVLVNGPIRAELEINCRPNVFGPGVRANATIGRALRLGLIRLAGAPNAGDRSTLGSAYKFTCVVGEDEENSPWPPLHTGFGFAETDSTVMVLAAWQPRQVTHQLSAKPEHLLSTYAEELSTATQFNPLDVKLAEASIAPKALLVIAADHRGFMRDAGWNRKRIQAYLHQMTGRRAGEVRAAGYRSDKRLQGAADDKWIPVYRGTEDFLVVSAGSGGGRSMIGGAVYADIRKIPAAPRVAVRAPALAIGEEADPQTLDDYVALVDGFMAQGASEGWPILLPDADSVGAKIAASGRSGGDVVGHSPWRSGPITVADVAINAHMAGCSQLHMPLVVAICELLFSPETANGLTAGASTAGYHPWIVVHGPIARALGINCGASLFGPGARANSTIGRSVRLVLINIGGYKPNVVDRACLGSAYKYGCVIAEDESASPWGPLHPEFGFKPQNSAISLFWAAHARLTLNDEAGEVEPLLRGIAEDLTTMQNFDSPGARGPEDDKTAAGAETWGQFITNADALVVLGGRHREILRRAGWSRRQIQEFLFAHNFRSAGELRSKGYATSPYLSPEQDDAVRIPVFHGPEKFHVMTAGGQGGATMVVRALCKAHRRLNGD
;
A
#
# COMPACT_ATOMS: atom_id res chain seq x y z
N MET A 1 23.36 8.03 24.11
CA MET A 1 23.85 8.68 22.88
C MET A 1 24.55 9.96 23.27
N ASN A 2 25.72 10.24 22.69
CA ASN A 2 26.52 11.40 23.05
C ASN A 2 25.80 12.68 22.62
N THR A 3 25.69 13.63 23.54
CA THR A 3 25.15 14.98 23.38
C THR A 3 25.99 15.82 22.41
N ARG A 4 25.78 15.69 21.09
CA ARG A 4 26.16 16.75 20.12
C ARG A 4 24.91 17.60 19.86
N SER A 5 24.43 18.36 20.84
CA SER A 5 24.75 19.78 21.09
C SER A 5 24.85 20.58 19.79
N SER A 6 23.77 21.30 19.46
CA SER A 6 23.70 22.71 19.00
C SER A 6 24.77 23.30 18.04
N GLU A 7 25.65 22.50 17.46
CA GLU A 7 26.72 22.96 16.58
C GLU A 7 26.20 23.17 15.16
N LEU A 8 26.72 24.21 14.51
CA LEU A 8 26.53 24.48 13.10
C LEU A 8 26.98 23.27 12.29
N MET A 9 26.07 22.73 11.48
CA MET A 9 26.36 21.68 10.52
C MET A 9 26.04 22.22 9.14
N SER A 10 26.97 22.05 8.20
CA SER A 10 26.72 22.25 6.78
C SER A 10 25.63 21.29 6.27
N PRO A 11 24.94 21.60 5.15
CA PRO A 11 24.00 20.68 4.50
C PRO A 11 24.57 19.27 4.29
N GLY A 12 25.85 19.17 3.88
CA GLY A 12 26.55 17.89 3.70
C GLY A 12 26.74 17.10 5.01
N GLU A 13 26.96 17.79 6.13
CA GLU A 13 27.06 17.13 7.45
C GLU A 13 25.71 16.60 7.93
N TYR A 14 24.59 17.25 7.61
CA TYR A 14 23.24 16.70 7.88
C TYR A 14 22.97 15.45 7.06
N VAL A 15 23.35 15.44 5.79
CA VAL A 15 23.27 14.23 4.95
C VAL A 15 24.08 13.13 5.60
N ALA A 16 25.35 13.38 5.97
CA ALA A 16 26.20 12.40 6.64
C ALA A 16 25.61 11.89 7.97
N LEU A 17 24.96 12.75 8.76
CA LEU A 17 24.25 12.35 9.98
C LEU A 17 23.09 11.39 9.68
N ILE A 18 22.27 11.71 8.67
CA ILE A 18 21.14 10.87 8.25
C ILE A 18 21.63 9.54 7.67
N GLU A 19 22.74 9.53 6.95
CA GLU A 19 23.43 8.30 6.51
C GLU A 19 23.89 7.48 7.73
N GLY A 20 24.45 8.10 8.76
CA GLY A 20 24.82 7.42 10.00
C GLY A 20 23.63 6.74 10.69
N TYR A 21 22.44 7.36 10.69
CA TYR A 21 21.24 6.71 11.19
C TYR A 21 20.82 5.50 10.35
N HIS A 22 21.02 5.57 9.03
CA HIS A 22 20.76 4.43 8.15
C HIS A 22 21.69 3.26 8.47
N GLU A 23 22.99 3.51 8.60
CA GLU A 23 24.01 2.50 8.95
C GLU A 23 23.76 1.87 10.33
N GLN A 24 23.21 2.63 11.27
CA GLN A 24 22.84 2.16 12.61
C GLN A 24 21.48 1.44 12.67
N GLY A 25 20.79 1.27 11.54
CA GLY A 25 19.47 0.61 11.49
C GLY A 25 18.34 1.43 12.11
N MET A 26 18.47 2.77 12.15
CA MET A 26 17.47 3.69 12.69
C MET A 26 16.53 4.27 11.62
N SER A 27 16.63 3.79 10.38
CA SER A 27 15.82 4.17 9.23
C SER A 27 15.20 2.91 8.61
N ASP A 28 14.14 3.07 7.85
CA ASP A 28 13.47 2.05 7.03
C ASP A 28 13.91 2.07 5.55
N GLY A 29 15.09 2.63 5.27
CA GLY A 29 15.63 2.82 3.92
C GLY A 29 15.30 4.19 3.31
N MET A 30 14.51 5.02 4.00
CA MET A 30 14.22 6.41 3.60
C MET A 30 14.81 7.43 4.59
N PRO A 31 14.99 8.70 4.18
CA PRO A 31 15.37 9.80 5.08
C PRO A 31 14.53 9.85 6.36
N VAL A 32 15.18 10.12 7.49
CA VAL A 32 14.58 10.30 8.83
C VAL A 32 14.92 11.68 9.36
N MET A 33 14.14 12.19 10.32
CA MET A 33 14.51 13.43 11.01
C MET A 33 15.62 13.16 12.02
N PRO A 34 16.61 14.05 12.16
CA PRO A 34 17.54 13.95 13.26
C PRO A 34 16.87 14.24 14.61
N VAL A 35 17.48 13.79 15.71
CA VAL A 35 16.93 13.90 17.07
C VAL A 35 17.84 14.80 17.93
N SER A 36 17.29 15.89 18.49
CA SER A 36 17.95 16.68 19.54
C SER A 36 17.40 16.33 20.93
N GLY A 37 18.21 16.54 21.97
CA GLY A 37 17.78 16.34 23.36
C GLY A 37 16.58 17.22 23.75
N ALA A 38 16.54 18.47 23.25
CA ALA A 38 15.41 19.37 23.47
C ALA A 38 14.11 18.84 22.85
N ARG A 39 14.16 18.36 21.60
CA ARG A 39 12.99 17.78 20.92
C ARG A 39 12.55 16.46 21.55
N LEU A 40 13.49 15.64 22.00
CA LEU A 40 13.20 14.41 22.76
C LEU A 40 12.46 14.72 24.06
N ALA A 41 12.95 15.69 24.83
CA ALA A 41 12.28 16.13 26.05
C ALA A 41 10.87 16.68 25.78
N ALA A 42 10.70 17.47 24.72
CA ALA A 42 9.40 18.00 24.32
C ALA A 42 8.42 16.88 23.89
N MET A 43 8.90 15.88 23.16
CA MET A 43 8.10 14.72 22.74
C MET A 43 7.66 13.90 23.96
N ILE A 44 8.57 13.60 24.90
CA ILE A 44 8.26 12.89 26.15
C ILE A 44 7.23 13.67 26.97
N ALA A 45 7.43 14.98 27.14
CA ALA A 45 6.50 15.84 27.89
C ALA A 45 5.08 15.84 27.27
N ALA A 46 4.98 15.86 25.94
CA ALA A 46 3.70 15.79 25.25
C ALA A 46 2.95 14.46 25.45
N GLY A 47 3.69 13.37 25.71
CA GLY A 47 3.11 12.07 26.08
C GLY A 47 2.50 12.01 27.48
N GLY A 48 2.76 13.00 28.34
CA GLY A 48 2.21 13.05 29.70
C GLY A 48 2.80 12.01 30.67
N GLN A 49 3.90 11.36 30.29
CA GLN A 49 4.59 10.33 31.09
C GLN A 49 6.08 10.66 31.23
N THR A 50 6.77 10.00 32.16
CA THR A 50 8.23 10.14 32.30
C THR A 50 8.96 9.29 31.25
N GLY A 51 10.10 9.76 30.74
CA GLY A 51 10.85 9.05 29.69
C GLY A 51 11.27 7.62 30.08
N GLY A 52 11.58 7.39 31.36
CA GLY A 52 11.95 6.09 31.90
C GLY A 52 10.80 5.12 32.16
N THR A 53 9.54 5.54 31.96
CA THR A 53 8.38 4.65 32.17
C THR A 53 8.42 3.48 31.19
N HIS A 54 8.29 2.25 31.72
CA HIS A 54 8.23 1.03 30.91
C HIS A 54 6.80 0.78 30.42
N LEU A 55 6.64 0.54 29.11
CA LEU A 55 5.34 0.25 28.47
C LEU A 55 5.08 -1.25 28.33
N GLY A 56 6.15 -2.06 28.23
CA GLY A 56 6.07 -3.49 27.97
C GLY A 56 7.33 -3.97 27.26
N ALA A 57 7.28 -5.14 26.64
CA ALA A 57 8.41 -5.67 25.86
C ALA A 57 7.91 -6.52 24.70
N PHE A 58 8.60 -6.45 23.55
CA PHE A 58 8.39 -7.44 22.50
C PHE A 58 8.94 -8.81 22.97
N PRO A 59 8.32 -9.94 22.58
CA PRO A 59 8.75 -11.25 23.02
C PRO A 59 10.25 -11.53 22.76
N GLY A 60 11.03 -11.73 23.83
CA GLY A 60 12.47 -11.99 23.73
C GLY A 60 13.33 -10.74 23.49
N ARG A 61 12.78 -9.54 23.69
CA ARG A 61 13.48 -8.25 23.55
C ARG A 61 13.56 -7.50 24.88
N ALA A 62 14.35 -6.43 24.89
CA ALA A 62 14.46 -5.55 26.05
C ALA A 62 13.13 -4.82 26.32
N PRO A 63 12.87 -4.40 27.57
CA PRO A 63 11.75 -3.51 27.89
C PRO A 63 11.79 -2.23 27.07
N VAL A 64 10.63 -1.81 26.58
CA VAL A 64 10.43 -0.58 25.82
C VAL A 64 9.98 0.53 26.76
N ARG A 65 10.62 1.69 26.64
CA ARG A 65 10.35 2.88 27.44
C ARG A 65 9.67 3.97 26.61
N VAL A 66 9.06 4.94 27.28
CA VAL A 66 8.48 6.13 26.66
C VAL A 66 9.51 6.89 25.81
N GLU A 67 10.74 7.01 26.30
CA GLU A 67 11.85 7.65 25.55
C GLU A 67 12.17 6.91 24.25
N ASP A 68 12.18 5.57 24.25
CA ASP A 68 12.48 4.77 23.06
C ASP A 68 11.40 4.96 21.97
N VAL A 69 10.13 5.09 22.39
CA VAL A 69 8.99 5.41 21.52
C VAL A 69 9.08 6.86 21.01
N ALA A 70 9.45 7.81 21.87
CA ALA A 70 9.60 9.22 21.53
C ALA A 70 10.66 9.43 20.45
N GLU A 71 11.79 8.71 20.53
CA GLU A 71 12.81 8.71 19.50
C GLU A 71 12.29 8.17 18.16
N CYS A 72 11.52 7.06 18.16
CA CYS A 72 10.91 6.52 16.94
C CYS A 72 9.92 7.51 16.30
N ALA A 73 9.12 8.19 17.12
CA ALA A 73 8.20 9.23 16.67
C ALA A 73 8.94 10.41 16.04
N LEU A 74 10.03 10.88 16.67
CA LEU A 74 10.84 11.97 16.14
C LEU A 74 11.52 11.60 14.82
N LEU A 75 12.18 10.44 14.74
CA LEU A 75 12.82 9.94 13.52
C LEU A 75 11.82 9.86 12.34
N ALA A 76 10.60 9.41 12.62
CA ALA A 76 9.53 9.33 11.62
C ALA A 76 9.03 10.70 11.15
N GLY A 77 9.25 11.76 11.93
CA GLY A 77 8.78 13.12 11.65
C GLY A 77 7.46 13.50 12.33
N CYS A 78 7.05 12.77 13.37
CA CYS A 78 5.87 13.14 14.17
C CYS A 78 6.08 14.49 14.88
N VAL A 79 4.99 15.24 15.01
CA VAL A 79 4.93 16.40 15.91
C VAL A 79 4.60 15.91 17.34
N PRO A 80 4.97 16.66 18.40
CA PRO A 80 4.71 16.25 19.77
C PRO A 80 3.25 15.94 20.08
N ALA A 81 2.31 16.64 19.43
CA ALA A 81 0.87 16.39 19.59
C ALA A 81 0.46 14.95 19.25
N CYS A 82 1.20 14.23 18.38
CA CYS A 82 0.91 12.84 18.05
C CYS A 82 1.29 11.85 19.16
N MET A 83 2.10 12.25 20.14
CA MET A 83 2.74 11.33 21.08
C MET A 83 1.75 10.47 21.89
N PRO A 84 0.64 11.01 22.44
CA PRO A 84 -0.31 10.20 23.21
C PRO A 84 -0.93 9.06 22.39
N LEU A 85 -1.24 9.32 21.11
CA LEU A 85 -1.75 8.30 20.20
C LEU A 85 -0.68 7.25 19.92
N VAL A 86 0.56 7.69 19.62
CA VAL A 86 1.69 6.78 19.34
C VAL A 86 1.96 5.87 20.55
N LEU A 87 2.02 6.42 21.77
CA LEU A 87 2.19 5.65 23.00
C LEU A 87 1.08 4.61 23.16
N THR A 88 -0.19 5.03 23.03
CA THR A 88 -1.34 4.13 23.16
C THR A 88 -1.29 2.99 22.12
N ALA A 89 -0.84 3.28 20.90
CA ALA A 89 -0.63 2.25 19.87
C ALA A 89 0.52 1.29 20.21
N PHE A 90 1.63 1.77 20.78
CA PHE A 90 2.71 0.90 21.25
C PHE A 90 2.28 0.05 22.45
N GLU A 91 1.49 0.57 23.37
CA GLU A 91 0.92 -0.20 24.48
C GLU A 91 0.09 -1.38 23.98
N ILE A 92 -0.65 -1.22 22.86
CA ILE A 92 -1.34 -2.33 22.19
C ILE A 92 -0.33 -3.32 21.59
N LEU A 93 0.67 -2.84 20.83
CA LEU A 93 1.68 -3.70 20.20
C LEU A 93 2.53 -4.50 21.19
N LEU A 94 2.73 -3.96 22.40
CA LEU A 94 3.51 -4.58 23.48
C LEU A 94 2.66 -5.45 24.41
N ASP A 95 1.33 -5.44 24.23
CA ASP A 95 0.44 -6.31 24.99
C ASP A 95 0.72 -7.79 24.66
N PRO A 96 0.93 -8.65 25.67
CA PRO A 96 1.16 -10.08 25.43
C PRO A 96 0.05 -10.79 24.65
N ALA A 97 -1.19 -10.27 24.68
CA ALA A 97 -2.31 -10.80 23.90
C ALA A 97 -2.23 -10.41 22.41
N PHE A 98 -1.53 -9.32 22.07
CA PHE A 98 -1.36 -8.90 20.69
C PHE A 98 -0.28 -9.75 20.00
N PRO A 99 -0.56 -10.40 18.85
CA PRO A 99 0.38 -11.30 18.19
C PRO A 99 1.46 -10.55 17.39
N ALA A 100 2.23 -9.67 18.06
CA ALA A 100 3.17 -8.75 17.45
C ALA A 100 4.25 -9.44 16.60
N ARG A 101 4.64 -10.68 16.94
CA ARG A 101 5.59 -11.49 16.15
C ARG A 101 5.21 -11.61 14.68
N LEU A 102 3.91 -11.61 14.36
CA LEU A 102 3.46 -11.64 12.97
C LEU A 102 3.97 -10.43 12.16
N LEU A 103 4.17 -9.27 12.81
CA LEU A 103 4.58 -8.03 12.16
C LEU A 103 6.08 -7.99 11.78
N TYR A 104 6.92 -8.83 12.39
CA TYR A 104 8.38 -8.76 12.20
C TYR A 104 9.10 -10.10 11.99
N GLU A 105 8.47 -11.26 12.25
CA GLU A 105 9.06 -12.58 12.03
C GLU A 105 8.37 -13.41 10.94
N SER A 106 7.18 -13.02 10.52
CA SER A 106 6.35 -13.80 9.61
C SER A 106 6.83 -13.71 8.16
N ALA A 107 6.64 -14.81 7.42
CA ALA A 107 6.73 -14.79 5.95
C ALA A 107 5.48 -14.18 5.28
N GLY A 108 4.41 -13.97 6.05
CA GLY A 108 3.22 -13.24 5.66
C GLY A 108 3.44 -11.73 5.76
N SER A 109 2.96 -10.98 4.77
CA SER A 109 3.15 -9.53 4.64
C SER A 109 2.31 -8.72 5.64
N PHE A 110 2.34 -9.05 6.93
CA PHE A 110 1.56 -8.38 7.97
C PHE A 110 2.13 -6.99 8.31
N PHE A 111 1.25 -6.08 8.71
CA PHE A 111 1.57 -4.73 9.14
C PHE A 111 0.55 -4.23 10.18
N PRO A 112 0.91 -3.25 11.02
CA PRO A 112 -0.05 -2.59 11.91
C PRO A 112 -1.00 -1.71 11.09
N PHE A 113 -2.29 -2.04 11.08
CA PHE A 113 -3.34 -1.11 10.66
C PHE A 113 -3.79 -0.32 11.88
N VAL A 114 -3.80 1.01 11.78
CA VAL A 114 -4.21 1.91 12.86
C VAL A 114 -5.49 2.63 12.46
N LEU A 115 -6.59 2.37 13.17
CA LEU A 115 -7.83 3.10 13.04
C LEU A 115 -7.97 4.08 14.20
N VAL A 116 -8.28 5.33 13.89
CA VAL A 116 -8.42 6.40 14.88
C VAL A 116 -9.85 6.91 14.87
N ASN A 117 -10.45 7.06 16.05
CA ASN A 117 -11.80 7.57 16.26
C ASN A 117 -11.80 8.74 17.25
N GLY A 118 -12.88 9.51 17.24
CA GLY A 118 -13.14 10.63 18.12
C GLY A 118 -12.45 11.94 17.73
N PRO A 119 -12.55 12.98 18.58
CA PRO A 119 -12.11 14.34 18.30
C PRO A 119 -10.62 14.47 17.90
N ILE A 120 -9.75 13.58 18.39
CA ILE A 120 -8.31 13.61 18.10
C ILE A 120 -8.00 13.54 16.59
N ARG A 121 -8.91 12.98 15.78
CA ARG A 121 -8.79 12.96 14.32
C ARG A 121 -8.66 14.39 13.76
N ALA A 122 -9.54 15.28 14.20
CA ALA A 122 -9.53 16.67 13.78
C ALA A 122 -8.37 17.44 14.42
N GLU A 123 -8.08 17.17 15.70
CA GLU A 123 -6.98 17.82 16.42
C GLU A 123 -5.63 17.54 15.76
N LEU A 124 -5.36 16.31 15.35
CA LEU A 124 -4.10 15.91 14.71
C LEU A 124 -4.12 16.01 13.18
N GLU A 125 -5.20 16.51 12.60
CA GLU A 125 -5.41 16.54 11.14
C GLU A 125 -5.23 15.15 10.49
N ILE A 126 -5.65 14.09 11.18
CA ILE A 126 -5.64 12.72 10.65
C ILE A 126 -6.64 12.64 9.51
N ASN A 127 -6.18 12.17 8.36
CA ASN A 127 -6.98 12.02 7.18
C ASN A 127 -8.05 10.94 7.36
N CYS A 128 -9.29 11.29 7.03
CA CYS A 128 -10.41 10.36 6.91
C CYS A 128 -10.94 10.28 5.46
N ARG A 129 -10.55 11.21 4.56
CA ARG A 129 -11.10 11.42 3.20
C ARG A 129 -10.24 12.36 2.34
N PRO A 130 -10.38 12.35 1.01
CA PRO A 130 -10.01 11.30 0.04
C PRO A 130 -8.61 10.71 0.26
N ASN A 131 -8.23 9.73 -0.56
CA ASN A 131 -6.88 9.14 -0.59
C ASN A 131 -6.41 8.68 0.80
N VAL A 132 -7.32 8.16 1.62
CA VAL A 132 -7.13 7.84 3.04
C VAL A 132 -6.02 6.82 3.32
N PHE A 133 -5.74 5.93 2.37
CA PHE A 133 -4.64 4.95 2.38
C PHE A 133 -3.40 5.43 1.63
N GLY A 134 -3.49 6.57 0.95
CA GLY A 134 -2.41 7.14 0.18
C GLY A 134 -1.66 8.22 0.96
N PRO A 135 -0.63 8.80 0.32
CA PRO A 135 0.20 9.82 0.92
C PRO A 135 -0.43 11.21 0.94
N GLY A 136 0.24 12.15 1.61
CA GLY A 136 -0.05 13.58 1.54
C GLY A 136 -0.48 14.22 2.87
N VAL A 137 -0.71 13.42 3.92
CA VAL A 137 -1.06 13.90 5.25
C VAL A 137 -0.02 13.43 6.26
N ARG A 138 0.69 14.38 6.89
CA ARG A 138 1.82 14.14 7.79
C ARG A 138 1.44 13.22 8.96
N ALA A 139 0.29 13.44 9.61
CA ALA A 139 -0.11 12.63 10.76
C ALA A 139 -0.23 11.14 10.38
N ASN A 140 -0.99 10.82 9.34
CA ASN A 140 -1.13 9.44 8.86
C ASN A 140 0.23 8.84 8.46
N ALA A 141 1.03 9.62 7.73
CA ALA A 141 2.33 9.18 7.23
C ALA A 141 3.32 8.87 8.36
N THR A 142 3.43 9.77 9.35
CA THR A 142 4.47 9.72 10.38
C THR A 142 4.11 8.83 11.56
N ILE A 143 2.82 8.76 11.97
CA ILE A 143 2.37 7.86 13.05
C ILE A 143 2.62 6.40 12.66
N GLY A 144 2.21 5.98 11.46
CA GLY A 144 2.42 4.61 11.01
C GLY A 144 3.91 4.30 10.82
N ARG A 145 4.69 5.26 10.32
CA ARG A 145 6.14 5.13 10.19
C ARG A 145 6.84 5.04 11.54
N ALA A 146 6.36 5.73 12.57
CA ALA A 146 6.88 5.60 13.93
C ALA A 146 6.72 4.18 14.47
N LEU A 147 5.56 3.54 14.24
CA LEU A 147 5.36 2.12 14.56
C LEU A 147 6.33 1.24 13.79
N ARG A 148 6.56 1.50 12.50
CA ARG A 148 7.52 0.73 11.69
C ARG A 148 8.95 0.86 12.23
N LEU A 149 9.40 2.08 12.53
CA LEU A 149 10.73 2.31 13.12
C LEU A 149 10.85 1.63 14.48
N GLY A 150 9.79 1.61 15.28
CA GLY A 150 9.75 0.82 16.53
C GLY A 150 9.87 -0.68 16.29
N LEU A 151 9.21 -1.24 15.28
CA LEU A 151 9.38 -2.66 14.92
C LEU A 151 10.82 -2.97 14.51
N ILE A 152 11.49 -2.07 13.77
CA ILE A 152 12.90 -2.24 13.41
C ILE A 152 13.79 -2.17 14.65
N ARG A 153 13.72 -1.06 15.40
CA ARG A 153 14.65 -0.75 16.49
C ARG A 153 14.41 -1.55 17.77
N LEU A 154 13.15 -1.78 18.11
CA LEU A 154 12.74 -2.31 19.42
C LEU A 154 12.31 -3.78 19.34
N ALA A 155 11.63 -4.17 18.26
CA ALA A 155 11.26 -5.58 18.03
C ALA A 155 12.36 -6.38 17.30
N GLY A 156 13.33 -5.69 16.70
CA GLY A 156 14.42 -6.29 15.92
C GLY A 156 13.97 -6.85 14.59
N ALA A 157 12.96 -6.22 13.95
CA ALA A 157 12.63 -6.50 12.56
C ALA A 157 13.85 -6.17 11.68
N PRO A 158 14.26 -7.03 10.75
CA PRO A 158 15.30 -6.68 9.79
C PRO A 158 14.90 -5.41 9.04
N ASN A 159 15.87 -4.50 8.87
CA ASN A 159 15.65 -3.27 8.11
C ASN A 159 15.35 -3.65 6.65
N ALA A 160 16.35 -4.16 5.93
CA ALA A 160 16.19 -4.85 4.64
C ALA A 160 16.08 -6.37 4.82
N GLY A 161 15.30 -7.04 3.98
CA GLY A 161 15.17 -8.50 4.02
C GLY A 161 14.35 -9.03 5.20
N ASP A 162 13.32 -8.29 5.63
CA ASP A 162 12.21 -8.83 6.44
C ASP A 162 11.79 -10.20 5.87
N ARG A 163 11.47 -11.15 6.76
CA ARG A 163 11.16 -12.55 6.42
C ARG A 163 9.96 -12.72 5.49
N SER A 164 9.16 -11.67 5.29
CA SER A 164 8.04 -11.63 4.36
C SER A 164 8.47 -12.10 2.97
N THR A 165 7.65 -12.93 2.32
CA THR A 165 7.96 -13.40 0.97
C THR A 165 7.99 -12.23 -0.01
N LEU A 166 6.87 -11.50 -0.11
CA LEU A 166 6.73 -10.35 -0.99
C LEU A 166 6.66 -9.04 -0.23
N GLY A 167 6.30 -9.02 1.04
CA GLY A 167 6.08 -7.77 1.77
C GLY A 167 4.84 -7.01 1.28
N SER A 168 4.69 -5.77 1.75
CA SER A 168 3.62 -4.84 1.36
C SER A 168 4.05 -3.42 1.68
N ALA A 169 3.70 -2.45 0.84
CA ALA A 169 3.99 -1.04 1.08
C ALA A 169 3.25 -0.50 2.33
N TYR A 170 2.16 -1.14 2.76
CA TYR A 170 1.45 -0.78 4.00
C TYR A 170 2.28 -1.02 5.27
N LYS A 171 3.43 -1.71 5.18
CA LYS A 171 4.41 -1.81 6.27
C LYS A 171 5.11 -0.49 6.57
N PHE A 172 5.15 0.47 5.64
CA PHE A 172 5.64 1.82 5.94
C PHE A 172 4.65 2.59 6.81
N THR A 173 3.36 2.56 6.44
CA THR A 173 2.29 3.20 7.18
C THR A 173 0.91 2.67 6.72
N CYS A 174 -0.02 2.56 7.67
CA CYS A 174 -1.43 2.30 7.41
C CYS A 174 -2.27 2.90 8.56
N VAL A 175 -2.43 4.22 8.55
CA VAL A 175 -3.20 4.97 9.57
C VAL A 175 -4.40 5.61 8.90
N VAL A 176 -5.59 5.38 9.44
CA VAL A 176 -6.88 5.87 8.92
C VAL A 176 -7.69 6.48 10.05
N GLY A 177 -8.23 7.67 9.85
CA GLY A 177 -9.31 8.18 10.68
C GLY A 177 -10.67 7.70 10.17
N GLU A 178 -11.60 7.36 11.07
CA GLU A 178 -13.00 7.21 10.69
C GLU A 178 -13.57 8.57 10.28
N ASP A 179 -14.49 8.62 9.32
CA ASP A 179 -15.22 9.81 8.86
C ASP A 179 -16.56 9.90 9.59
N GLU A 180 -16.52 10.14 10.90
CA GLU A 180 -17.69 10.10 11.79
C GLU A 180 -18.75 11.14 11.41
N GLU A 181 -18.31 12.34 11.00
CA GLU A 181 -19.19 13.47 10.69
C GLU A 181 -20.01 13.26 9.41
N ASN A 182 -19.58 12.34 8.53
CA ASN A 182 -20.31 11.99 7.31
C ASN A 182 -20.66 10.48 7.26
N SER A 183 -20.63 9.83 8.43
CA SER A 183 -21.00 8.43 8.59
C SER A 183 -22.52 8.31 8.80
N PRO A 184 -23.20 7.35 8.15
CA PRO A 184 -24.60 7.04 8.46
C PRO A 184 -24.77 6.21 9.73
N TRP A 185 -23.66 5.87 10.40
CA TRP A 185 -23.63 5.06 11.61
C TRP A 185 -22.88 5.83 12.72
N PRO A 186 -23.20 5.61 14.02
CA PRO A 186 -22.46 6.19 15.16
C PRO A 186 -20.95 5.93 15.04
N PRO A 187 -20.03 6.62 15.70
CA PRO A 187 -18.61 6.24 15.64
C PRO A 187 -18.35 4.77 16.01
N LEU A 188 -17.41 4.08 15.34
CA LEU A 188 -17.16 2.65 15.53
C LEU A 188 -16.83 2.31 16.99
N HIS A 189 -16.04 3.15 17.66
CA HIS A 189 -15.60 2.93 19.04
C HIS A 189 -16.77 2.89 20.04
N THR A 190 -17.89 3.54 19.75
CA THR A 190 -19.10 3.43 20.59
C THR A 190 -19.64 1.99 20.65
N GLY A 191 -19.45 1.20 19.59
CA GLY A 191 -19.78 -0.23 19.57
C GLY A 191 -18.89 -1.09 20.50
N PHE A 192 -17.77 -0.54 20.95
CA PHE A 192 -16.84 -1.14 21.92
C PHE A 192 -17.02 -0.59 23.34
N GLY A 193 -18.07 0.20 23.59
CA GLY A 193 -18.41 0.71 24.92
C GLY A 193 -17.76 2.04 25.31
N PHE A 194 -17.09 2.72 24.38
CA PHE A 194 -16.53 4.06 24.60
C PHE A 194 -17.59 5.16 24.36
N ALA A 195 -17.39 6.33 24.95
CA ALA A 195 -18.26 7.49 24.70
C ALA A 195 -17.97 8.14 23.34
N GLU A 196 -18.96 8.79 22.72
CA GLU A 196 -18.76 9.54 21.45
C GLU A 196 -17.67 10.62 21.57
N THR A 197 -17.50 11.20 22.77
CA THR A 197 -16.46 12.20 23.04
C THR A 197 -15.08 11.59 23.30
N ASP A 198 -14.98 10.28 23.46
CA ASP A 198 -13.70 9.61 23.65
C ASP A 198 -12.94 9.56 22.33
N SER A 199 -11.64 9.82 22.40
CA SER A 199 -10.72 9.50 21.32
C SER A 199 -10.12 8.12 21.56
N THR A 200 -10.09 7.28 20.52
CA THR A 200 -9.58 5.90 20.62
C THR A 200 -8.65 5.58 19.47
N VAL A 201 -7.73 4.64 19.72
CA VAL A 201 -6.93 4.01 18.68
C VAL A 201 -7.19 2.50 18.71
N MET A 202 -7.48 1.93 17.56
CA MET A 202 -7.51 0.49 17.33
C MET A 202 -6.32 0.09 16.48
N VAL A 203 -5.55 -0.90 16.93
CA VAL A 203 -4.44 -1.47 16.16
C VAL A 203 -4.79 -2.90 15.77
N LEU A 204 -4.62 -3.21 14.48
CA LEU A 204 -4.85 -4.54 13.94
C LEU A 204 -3.56 -5.13 13.36
N ALA A 205 -3.34 -6.42 13.55
CA ALA A 205 -2.34 -7.18 12.80
C ALA A 205 -2.94 -7.56 11.43
N ALA A 206 -2.89 -6.61 10.49
CA ALA A 206 -3.55 -6.71 9.19
C ALA A 206 -2.64 -7.30 8.12
N TRP A 207 -3.26 -7.82 7.05
CA TRP A 207 -2.57 -8.16 5.80
C TRP A 207 -3.03 -7.25 4.66
N GLN A 208 -2.47 -7.46 3.45
CA GLN A 208 -2.74 -6.66 2.26
C GLN A 208 -4.26 -6.44 2.04
N PRO A 209 -4.76 -5.20 2.12
CA PRO A 209 -6.15 -4.90 1.85
C PRO A 209 -6.37 -4.82 0.34
N ARG A 210 -7.62 -5.04 -0.05
CA ARG A 210 -8.09 -5.10 -1.42
C ARG A 210 -9.13 -4.01 -1.60
N GLN A 211 -8.92 -3.10 -2.54
CA GLN A 211 -10.02 -2.24 -2.95
C GLN A 211 -11.11 -3.12 -3.58
N VAL A 212 -12.36 -2.67 -3.55
CA VAL A 212 -13.49 -3.16 -4.34
C VAL A 212 -14.05 -1.97 -5.10
N THR A 213 -14.25 -2.12 -6.40
CA THR A 213 -14.92 -1.13 -7.24
C THR A 213 -16.29 -1.68 -7.62
N HIS A 214 -17.34 -0.90 -7.33
CA HIS A 214 -18.70 -1.24 -7.74
C HIS A 214 -19.53 0.03 -7.94
N GLN A 215 -19.78 0.40 -9.19
CA GLN A 215 -20.42 1.67 -9.55
C GLN A 215 -21.82 1.49 -10.18
N LEU A 216 -22.11 0.29 -10.67
CA LEU A 216 -23.33 0.01 -11.46
C LEU A 216 -24.60 -0.23 -10.63
N SER A 217 -24.50 -0.32 -9.30
CA SER A 217 -25.65 -0.54 -8.44
C SER A 217 -25.65 0.35 -7.20
N ALA A 218 -26.86 0.74 -6.79
CA ALA A 218 -27.14 1.40 -5.52
C ALA A 218 -27.84 0.46 -4.52
N LYS A 219 -28.03 -0.83 -4.85
CA LYS A 219 -28.62 -1.81 -3.94
C LYS A 219 -27.55 -2.32 -2.97
N PRO A 220 -27.72 -2.17 -1.65
CA PRO A 220 -26.80 -2.71 -0.65
C PRO A 220 -26.43 -4.17 -0.85
N GLU A 221 -27.39 -5.03 -1.20
CA GLU A 221 -27.19 -6.46 -1.38
C GLU A 221 -26.20 -6.78 -2.50
N HIS A 222 -26.21 -6.01 -3.60
CA HIS A 222 -25.24 -6.17 -4.69
C HIS A 222 -23.82 -5.77 -4.26
N LEU A 223 -23.69 -4.70 -3.48
CA LEU A 223 -22.41 -4.24 -2.95
C LEU A 223 -21.86 -5.22 -1.90
N LEU A 224 -22.68 -5.60 -0.93
CA LEU A 224 -22.29 -6.49 0.16
C LEU A 224 -22.02 -7.91 -0.33
N SER A 225 -22.74 -8.41 -1.33
CA SER A 225 -22.41 -9.70 -1.94
C SER A 225 -21.09 -9.67 -2.70
N THR A 226 -20.68 -8.51 -3.23
CA THR A 226 -19.34 -8.32 -3.80
C THR A 226 -18.28 -8.32 -2.69
N TYR A 227 -18.52 -7.64 -1.56
CA TYR A 227 -17.60 -7.68 -0.41
C TYR A 227 -17.50 -9.09 0.18
N ALA A 228 -18.62 -9.80 0.28
CA ALA A 228 -18.67 -11.16 0.77
C ALA A 228 -17.85 -12.10 -0.12
N GLU A 229 -17.89 -11.93 -1.45
CA GLU A 229 -17.05 -12.71 -2.37
C GLU A 229 -15.55 -12.46 -2.14
N GLU A 230 -15.12 -11.21 -1.95
CA GLU A 230 -13.73 -10.90 -1.62
C GLU A 230 -13.27 -11.60 -0.34
N LEU A 231 -14.09 -11.49 0.70
CA LEU A 231 -13.90 -12.09 2.01
C LEU A 231 -14.03 -13.63 1.98
N SER A 232 -14.52 -14.20 0.87
CA SER A 232 -14.68 -15.64 0.67
C SER A 232 -13.63 -16.24 -0.26
N THR A 233 -12.73 -15.43 -0.85
CA THR A 233 -11.66 -15.96 -1.70
C THR A 233 -10.92 -17.10 -1.01
N ALA A 234 -10.55 -18.17 -1.73
CA ALA A 234 -9.89 -19.33 -1.09
C ALA A 234 -8.59 -18.94 -0.36
N THR A 235 -7.95 -17.84 -0.77
CA THR A 235 -6.78 -17.24 -0.11
C THR A 235 -7.03 -16.72 1.30
N GLN A 236 -8.29 -16.68 1.76
CA GLN A 236 -8.67 -16.39 3.15
C GLN A 236 -8.66 -17.63 4.06
N PHE A 237 -8.47 -18.84 3.53
CA PHE A 237 -8.43 -20.09 4.32
C PHE A 237 -6.99 -20.46 4.67
N ASN A 238 -6.23 -19.54 5.27
CA ASN A 238 -4.80 -19.68 5.49
C ASN A 238 -4.47 -20.70 6.61
N PRO A 239 -3.43 -21.56 6.49
CA PRO A 239 -2.98 -22.43 7.59
C PRO A 239 -2.62 -21.70 8.88
N LEU A 240 -2.18 -20.43 8.79
CA LEU A 240 -1.99 -19.59 9.97
C LEU A 240 -3.29 -19.39 10.73
N ASP A 241 -4.43 -19.23 10.04
CA ASP A 241 -5.74 -19.08 10.69
C ASP A 241 -6.13 -20.33 11.47
N VAL A 242 -5.76 -21.52 11.00
CA VAL A 242 -5.97 -22.78 11.74
C VAL A 242 -5.15 -22.78 13.04
N LYS A 243 -3.86 -22.43 12.98
CA LYS A 243 -2.99 -22.36 14.17
C LYS A 243 -3.43 -21.27 15.15
N LEU A 244 -3.88 -20.13 14.63
CA LEU A 244 -4.39 -19.01 15.42
C LEU A 244 -5.74 -19.36 16.05
N ALA A 245 -6.58 -20.11 15.35
CA ALA A 245 -7.82 -20.64 15.90
C ALA A 245 -7.59 -21.60 17.07
N GLU A 246 -6.56 -22.43 17.00
CA GLU A 246 -6.12 -23.27 18.14
C GLU A 246 -5.65 -22.42 19.33
N ALA A 247 -5.14 -21.22 19.08
CA ALA A 247 -4.76 -20.24 20.11
C ALA A 247 -5.92 -19.32 20.54
N SER A 248 -7.17 -19.64 20.18
CA SER A 248 -8.38 -18.83 20.45
C SER A 248 -8.37 -17.41 19.86
N ILE A 249 -7.51 -17.15 18.86
CA ILE A 249 -7.50 -15.90 18.09
C ILE A 249 -8.55 -16.01 16.97
N ALA A 250 -9.33 -14.95 16.77
CA ALA A 250 -10.40 -14.90 15.77
C ALA A 250 -10.08 -13.83 14.71
N PRO A 251 -10.03 -14.21 13.41
CA PRO A 251 -9.76 -13.27 12.34
C PRO A 251 -10.85 -12.22 12.24
N LYS A 252 -10.47 -11.00 11.86
CA LYS A 252 -11.36 -9.85 11.66
C LYS A 252 -11.44 -9.50 10.19
N ALA A 253 -12.65 -9.32 9.68
CA ALA A 253 -12.91 -8.67 8.41
C ALA A 253 -12.94 -7.16 8.62
N LEU A 254 -12.13 -6.41 7.89
CA LEU A 254 -12.13 -4.95 7.91
C LEU A 254 -12.83 -4.44 6.66
N LEU A 255 -13.87 -3.64 6.84
CA LEU A 255 -14.63 -3.01 5.76
C LEU A 255 -14.56 -1.49 5.91
N VAL A 256 -13.70 -0.85 5.13
CA VAL A 256 -13.64 0.60 5.01
C VAL A 256 -14.53 1.05 3.85
N ILE A 257 -15.71 1.56 4.17
CA ILE A 257 -16.77 1.87 3.22
C ILE A 257 -16.73 3.36 2.85
N ALA A 258 -16.46 3.64 1.56
CA ALA A 258 -16.35 5.01 1.05
C ALA A 258 -17.70 5.64 0.70
N ALA A 259 -17.69 6.93 0.31
CA ALA A 259 -18.83 7.84 0.42
C ALA A 259 -20.07 7.38 -0.34
N ASP A 260 -19.89 6.95 -1.58
CA ASP A 260 -21.02 6.54 -2.41
C ASP A 260 -21.64 5.25 -1.87
N HIS A 261 -20.81 4.27 -1.50
CA HIS A 261 -21.26 3.00 -0.97
C HIS A 261 -21.99 3.17 0.37
N ARG A 262 -21.48 4.00 1.29
CA ARG A 262 -22.19 4.29 2.55
C ARG A 262 -23.47 5.10 2.32
N GLY A 263 -23.50 5.97 1.31
CA GLY A 263 -24.71 6.69 0.88
C GLY A 263 -25.82 5.72 0.46
N PHE A 264 -25.49 4.71 -0.35
CA PHE A 264 -26.46 3.68 -0.75
C PHE A 264 -26.96 2.86 0.43
N MET A 265 -26.10 2.54 1.40
CA MET A 265 -26.50 1.87 2.65
C MET A 265 -27.46 2.74 3.46
N ARG A 266 -27.15 4.03 3.62
CA ARG A 266 -27.98 5.00 4.33
C ARG A 266 -29.36 5.10 3.72
N ASP A 267 -29.44 5.31 2.41
CA ASP A 267 -30.69 5.54 1.70
C ASP A 267 -31.61 4.31 1.75
N ALA A 268 -31.03 3.12 1.87
CA ALA A 268 -31.74 1.85 2.05
C ALA A 268 -31.95 1.45 3.53
N GLY A 269 -31.59 2.29 4.50
CA GLY A 269 -31.78 2.05 5.93
C GLY A 269 -30.90 0.93 6.51
N TRP A 270 -29.72 0.67 5.93
CA TRP A 270 -28.78 -0.34 6.44
C TRP A 270 -27.92 0.24 7.56
N ASN A 271 -28.05 -0.34 8.76
CA ASN A 271 -27.15 -0.08 9.89
C ASN A 271 -26.00 -1.10 9.94
N ARG A 272 -24.99 -0.85 10.78
CA ARG A 272 -23.84 -1.77 10.94
C ARG A 272 -24.26 -3.20 11.28
N LYS A 273 -25.20 -3.40 12.21
CA LYS A 273 -25.65 -4.74 12.61
C LYS A 273 -26.22 -5.54 11.44
N ARG A 274 -27.03 -4.89 10.59
CA ARG A 274 -27.58 -5.53 9.38
C ARG A 274 -26.49 -5.89 8.38
N ILE A 275 -25.51 -5.00 8.19
CA ILE A 275 -24.34 -5.27 7.33
C ILE A 275 -23.57 -6.49 7.85
N GLN A 276 -23.25 -6.51 9.14
CA GLN A 276 -22.52 -7.60 9.79
C GLN A 276 -23.27 -8.93 9.68
N ALA A 277 -24.58 -8.94 9.93
CA ALA A 277 -25.42 -10.14 9.80
C ALA A 277 -25.45 -10.68 8.36
N TYR A 278 -25.61 -9.78 7.37
CA TYR A 278 -25.57 -10.18 5.97
C TYR A 278 -24.22 -10.78 5.57
N LEU A 279 -23.11 -10.12 5.94
CA LEU A 279 -21.78 -10.61 5.60
C LEU A 279 -21.46 -11.93 6.30
N HIS A 280 -21.85 -12.10 7.57
CA HIS A 280 -21.67 -13.37 8.27
C HIS A 280 -22.41 -14.52 7.59
N GLN A 281 -23.62 -14.28 7.09
CA GLN A 281 -24.38 -15.28 6.33
C GLN A 281 -23.73 -15.61 4.98
N MET A 282 -23.19 -14.60 4.29
CA MET A 282 -22.75 -14.72 2.90
C MET A 282 -21.27 -15.03 2.72
N THR A 283 -20.46 -15.01 3.79
CA THR A 283 -19.00 -15.24 3.71
C THR A 283 -18.63 -16.69 4.03
N GLY A 284 -18.08 -17.37 3.04
CA GLY A 284 -17.73 -18.78 3.14
C GLY A 284 -17.52 -19.41 1.76
N ARG A 285 -17.11 -20.67 1.79
CA ARG A 285 -16.90 -21.49 0.59
C ARG A 285 -17.43 -22.88 0.80
N ARG A 286 -17.77 -23.56 -0.30
CA ARG A 286 -18.06 -24.99 -0.23
C ARG A 286 -16.78 -25.77 0.06
N ALA A 287 -16.87 -26.82 0.87
CA ALA A 287 -15.70 -27.60 1.27
C ALA A 287 -14.90 -28.16 0.08
N GLY A 288 -15.59 -28.53 -1.00
CA GLY A 288 -14.96 -28.97 -2.25
C GLY A 288 -14.14 -27.88 -2.94
N GLU A 289 -14.60 -26.63 -2.91
CA GLU A 289 -13.89 -25.47 -3.50
C GLU A 289 -12.61 -25.16 -2.72
N VAL A 290 -12.69 -25.20 -1.38
CA VAL A 290 -11.52 -25.01 -0.50
C VAL A 290 -10.47 -26.10 -0.75
N ARG A 291 -10.90 -27.36 -0.88
CA ARG A 291 -10.01 -28.48 -1.24
C ARG A 291 -9.41 -28.35 -2.63
N ALA A 292 -10.19 -27.88 -3.61
CA ALA A 292 -9.73 -27.66 -4.99
C ALA A 292 -8.67 -26.56 -5.08
N ALA A 293 -8.69 -25.57 -4.17
CA ALA A 293 -7.64 -24.57 -4.01
C ALA A 293 -6.40 -25.08 -3.25
N GLY A 294 -6.41 -26.34 -2.79
CA GLY A 294 -5.26 -27.01 -2.19
C GLY A 294 -5.24 -27.01 -0.66
N TYR A 295 -6.21 -26.35 -0.01
CA TYR A 295 -6.29 -26.32 1.45
C TYR A 295 -6.89 -27.61 2.00
N ARG A 296 -6.15 -28.29 2.87
CA ARG A 296 -6.50 -29.61 3.41
C ARG A 296 -6.32 -29.72 4.92
N SER A 297 -5.57 -28.82 5.55
CA SER A 297 -5.28 -28.88 6.98
C SER A 297 -6.45 -28.43 7.87
N ASP A 298 -7.40 -27.67 7.31
CA ASP A 298 -8.56 -27.19 8.04
C ASP A 298 -9.45 -28.36 8.50
N LYS A 299 -9.55 -28.54 9.82
CA LYS A 299 -10.32 -29.60 10.47
C LYS A 299 -11.80 -29.59 10.06
N ARG A 300 -12.34 -28.43 9.66
CA ARG A 300 -13.74 -28.30 9.19
C ARG A 300 -14.00 -29.03 7.87
N LEU A 301 -12.93 -29.31 7.10
CA LEU A 301 -12.98 -30.04 5.83
C LEU A 301 -12.94 -31.56 6.01
N GLN A 302 -12.49 -32.06 7.16
CA GLN A 302 -12.33 -33.49 7.41
C GLN A 302 -13.71 -34.17 7.47
N GLY A 303 -13.94 -35.15 6.58
CA GLY A 303 -15.23 -35.85 6.45
C GLY A 303 -16.40 -34.97 5.96
N ALA A 304 -16.14 -33.71 5.59
CA ALA A 304 -17.16 -32.81 5.06
C ALA A 304 -17.48 -33.15 3.60
N ALA A 305 -18.77 -33.31 3.29
CA ALA A 305 -19.27 -33.38 1.91
C ALA A 305 -18.85 -32.12 1.12
N ASP A 306 -18.63 -32.26 -0.19
CA ASP A 306 -18.12 -31.18 -1.05
C ASP A 306 -19.03 -29.93 -1.04
N ASP A 307 -20.34 -30.11 -0.87
CA ASP A 307 -21.34 -29.05 -0.84
C ASP A 307 -21.51 -28.38 0.53
N LYS A 308 -20.87 -28.92 1.58
CA LYS A 308 -20.92 -28.33 2.93
C LYS A 308 -20.36 -26.91 2.90
N TRP A 309 -21.13 -25.96 3.42
CA TRP A 309 -20.70 -24.58 3.60
C TRP A 309 -19.70 -24.45 4.75
N ILE A 310 -18.54 -23.84 4.47
CA ILE A 310 -17.48 -23.56 5.42
C ILE A 310 -17.39 -22.03 5.58
N PRO A 311 -17.82 -21.47 6.73
CA PRO A 311 -17.74 -20.03 6.96
C PRO A 311 -16.28 -19.59 7.15
N VAL A 312 -15.92 -18.39 6.72
CA VAL A 312 -14.58 -17.82 7.00
C VAL A 312 -14.53 -17.25 8.41
N TYR A 313 -15.54 -16.48 8.79
CA TYR A 313 -15.64 -15.78 10.08
C TYR A 313 -16.59 -16.49 11.05
N ARG A 314 -16.40 -16.30 12.36
CA ARG A 314 -17.13 -17.04 13.40
C ARG A 314 -18.44 -16.37 13.75
N GLY A 315 -18.44 -15.05 13.82
CA GLY A 315 -19.61 -14.26 14.24
C GLY A 315 -19.68 -12.90 13.59
N THR A 316 -20.78 -12.19 13.84
CA THR A 316 -21.03 -10.85 13.31
C THR A 316 -20.04 -9.79 13.84
N GLU A 317 -19.48 -10.04 15.02
CA GLU A 317 -18.46 -9.22 15.69
C GLU A 317 -17.07 -9.31 15.04
N ASP A 318 -16.87 -10.23 14.10
CA ASP A 318 -15.64 -10.31 13.32
C ASP A 318 -15.60 -9.25 12.21
N PHE A 319 -16.73 -8.62 11.88
CA PHE A 319 -16.83 -7.63 10.81
C PHE A 319 -16.77 -6.20 11.35
N LEU A 320 -15.64 -5.54 11.12
CA LEU A 320 -15.39 -4.14 11.49
C LEU A 320 -15.82 -3.23 10.34
N VAL A 321 -16.96 -2.55 10.50
CA VAL A 321 -17.54 -1.66 9.48
C VAL A 321 -17.18 -0.20 9.78
N VAL A 322 -16.25 0.35 8.99
CA VAL A 322 -15.65 1.67 9.17
C VAL A 322 -16.11 2.60 8.05
N SER A 323 -16.51 3.83 8.38
CA SER A 323 -16.73 4.88 7.39
C SER A 323 -15.42 5.61 7.11
N ALA A 324 -14.83 5.52 5.92
CA ALA A 324 -13.71 6.39 5.51
C ALA A 324 -13.55 6.41 3.99
N GLY A 325 -12.82 7.40 3.46
CA GLY A 325 -12.66 7.62 2.02
C GLY A 325 -13.78 8.48 1.41
N SER A 326 -13.55 8.97 0.20
CA SER A 326 -14.43 9.91 -0.50
C SER A 326 -15.34 9.23 -1.54
N GLY A 327 -16.01 10.02 -2.40
CA GLY A 327 -16.76 9.50 -3.53
C GLY A 327 -15.87 8.85 -4.61
N GLY A 328 -16.47 8.00 -5.44
CA GLY A 328 -15.81 7.21 -6.47
C GLY A 328 -16.26 5.74 -6.53
N GLY A 329 -17.35 5.35 -5.87
CA GLY A 329 -17.94 4.00 -5.90
C GLY A 329 -16.97 2.87 -5.61
N ARG A 330 -16.11 3.08 -4.61
CA ARG A 330 -15.08 2.13 -4.18
C ARG A 330 -15.11 1.97 -2.66
N SER A 331 -14.72 0.81 -2.17
CA SER A 331 -14.51 0.52 -0.73
C SER A 331 -13.24 -0.30 -0.57
N MET A 332 -12.66 -0.37 0.64
CA MET A 332 -11.49 -1.20 0.91
C MET A 332 -11.85 -2.32 1.88
N ILE A 333 -11.56 -3.55 1.46
CA ILE A 333 -11.83 -4.79 2.19
C ILE A 333 -10.49 -5.41 2.59
N GLY A 334 -10.30 -5.63 3.88
CA GLY A 334 -9.09 -6.22 4.43
C GLY A 334 -9.40 -7.34 5.41
N GLY A 335 -8.36 -8.03 5.82
CA GLY A 335 -8.41 -8.98 6.92
C GLY A 335 -7.32 -8.67 7.93
N ALA A 336 -7.59 -9.01 9.18
CA ALA A 336 -6.62 -8.96 10.25
C ALA A 336 -6.72 -10.21 11.11
N VAL A 337 -5.61 -10.58 11.72
CA VAL A 337 -5.55 -11.73 12.62
C VAL A 337 -6.10 -11.38 14.00
N TYR A 338 -5.89 -10.14 14.44
CA TYR A 338 -6.24 -9.67 15.76
C TYR A 338 -6.45 -8.15 15.71
N ALA A 339 -7.27 -7.64 16.63
CA ALA A 339 -7.51 -6.23 16.82
C ALA A 339 -7.66 -5.95 18.32
N ASP A 340 -7.06 -4.86 18.80
CA ASP A 340 -7.32 -4.31 20.13
C ASP A 340 -7.55 -2.80 20.01
N ILE A 341 -8.39 -2.25 20.89
CA ILE A 341 -8.81 -0.85 20.90
C ILE A 341 -8.64 -0.28 22.30
N ARG A 342 -8.01 0.89 22.37
CA ARG A 342 -7.81 1.62 23.63
C ARG A 342 -8.20 3.07 23.52
N LYS A 343 -8.68 3.62 24.63
CA LYS A 343 -8.90 5.05 24.78
C LYS A 343 -7.55 5.76 24.84
N ILE A 344 -7.41 6.81 24.03
CA ILE A 344 -6.24 7.68 24.05
C ILE A 344 -6.42 8.66 25.22
N PRO A 345 -5.42 8.80 26.11
CA PRO A 345 -5.47 9.78 27.18
C PRO A 345 -5.62 11.20 26.65
N ALA A 346 -6.32 12.06 27.40
CA ALA A 346 -6.38 13.48 27.08
C ALA A 346 -4.98 14.09 27.13
N ALA A 347 -4.53 14.66 26.02
CA ALA A 347 -3.20 15.25 25.87
C ALA A 347 -3.16 16.69 26.39
N PRO A 348 -1.99 17.19 26.83
CA PRO A 348 -1.75 18.63 26.85
C PRO A 348 -1.95 19.20 25.43
N ARG A 349 -2.64 20.34 25.30
CA ARG A 349 -2.79 21.01 23.99
C ARG A 349 -1.43 21.55 23.54
N VAL A 350 -0.77 20.83 22.65
CA VAL A 350 0.47 21.25 21.98
C VAL A 350 0.13 21.62 20.53
N ALA A 351 0.86 22.58 19.96
CA ALA A 351 0.66 22.99 18.58
C ALA A 351 0.87 21.81 17.60
N VAL A 352 -0.07 21.65 16.68
CA VAL A 352 -0.11 20.56 15.68
C VAL A 352 0.69 20.94 14.42
N ARG A 353 0.85 22.24 14.18
CA ARG A 353 1.64 22.79 13.08
C ARG A 353 2.87 23.50 13.62
N ALA A 354 4.03 23.18 13.06
CA ALA A 354 5.20 24.04 13.18
C ALA A 354 4.89 25.40 12.53
N PRO A 355 5.40 26.52 13.05
CA PRO A 355 5.26 27.80 12.40
C PRO A 355 5.80 27.70 10.97
N ALA A 356 5.01 28.13 10.00
CA ALA A 356 5.45 28.18 8.62
C ALA A 356 6.60 29.19 8.51
N LEU A 357 7.83 28.71 8.34
CA LEU A 357 8.92 29.56 7.88
C LEU A 357 8.53 30.07 6.50
N ALA A 358 8.59 31.38 6.30
CA ALA A 358 8.55 31.96 4.97
C ALA A 358 9.81 31.44 4.26
N ILE A 359 9.63 30.48 3.35
CA ILE A 359 10.73 30.00 2.50
C ILE A 359 10.98 31.11 1.48
N GLY A 360 11.73 32.12 1.89
CA GLY A 360 12.13 33.27 1.11
C GLY A 360 13.61 33.52 1.40
N GLU A 361 14.43 33.34 0.37
CA GLU A 361 15.89 33.42 0.34
C GLU A 361 16.63 32.30 1.10
N GLU A 362 17.77 31.89 0.54
CA GLU A 362 18.64 30.77 0.94
C GLU A 362 19.04 30.85 2.42
N ALA A 363 18.20 30.35 3.32
CA ALA A 363 18.56 30.17 4.71
C ALA A 363 19.18 28.78 4.88
N ASP A 364 20.51 28.70 4.72
CA ASP A 364 21.26 27.51 5.11
C ASP A 364 20.99 27.24 6.61
N PRO A 365 20.55 26.02 6.99
CA PRO A 365 20.22 25.72 8.37
C PRO A 365 21.46 25.84 9.26
N GLN A 366 21.41 26.76 10.22
CA GLN A 366 22.54 27.05 11.11
C GLN A 366 22.58 26.11 12.32
N THR A 367 21.46 25.44 12.65
CA THR A 367 21.37 24.49 13.75
C THR A 367 20.51 23.29 13.35
N LEU A 368 20.61 22.20 14.12
CA LEU A 368 19.78 21.01 13.93
C LEU A 368 18.28 21.35 13.96
N ASP A 369 17.90 22.26 14.85
CA ASP A 369 16.50 22.67 14.98
C ASP A 369 16.08 23.56 13.80
N ASP A 370 16.98 24.36 13.20
CA ASP A 370 16.71 25.07 11.94
C ASP A 370 16.50 24.09 10.78
N TYR A 371 17.37 23.07 10.65
CA TYR A 371 17.23 22.02 9.63
C TYR A 371 15.86 21.34 9.74
N VAL A 372 15.49 20.95 10.96
CA VAL A 372 14.20 20.32 11.27
C VAL A 372 13.04 21.25 10.92
N ALA A 373 13.12 22.53 11.28
CA ALA A 373 12.08 23.52 11.01
C ALA A 373 11.90 23.74 9.50
N LEU A 374 12.98 23.76 8.73
CA LEU A 374 12.92 23.84 7.25
C LEU A 374 12.26 22.60 6.67
N VAL A 375 12.67 21.39 7.06
CA VAL A 375 12.04 20.14 6.58
C VAL A 375 10.55 20.12 6.92
N ASP A 376 10.17 20.55 8.13
CA ASP A 376 8.77 20.70 8.54
C ASP A 376 8.02 21.71 7.66
N GLY A 377 8.66 22.82 7.28
CA GLY A 377 8.12 23.80 6.34
C GLY A 377 7.85 23.21 4.95
N PHE A 378 8.79 22.45 4.39
CA PHE A 378 8.60 21.74 3.11
C PHE A 378 7.44 20.75 3.17
N MET A 379 7.34 19.97 4.26
CA MET A 379 6.21 19.06 4.48
C MET A 379 4.88 19.81 4.56
N ALA A 380 4.83 20.94 5.28
CA ALA A 380 3.63 21.75 5.44
C ALA A 380 3.15 22.40 4.13
N GLN A 381 4.07 22.69 3.20
CA GLN A 381 3.75 23.21 1.86
C GLN A 381 3.36 22.11 0.85
N GLY A 382 3.38 20.84 1.27
CA GLY A 382 3.09 19.70 0.39
C GLY A 382 4.19 19.44 -0.64
N ALA A 383 5.43 19.83 -0.35
CA ALA A 383 6.60 19.52 -1.18
C ALA A 383 7.15 18.09 -0.92
N SER A 384 6.58 17.39 0.05
CA SER A 384 6.74 15.95 0.24
C SER A 384 5.40 15.27 0.44
N GLU A 385 5.43 13.95 0.39
CA GLU A 385 4.28 13.07 0.58
C GLU A 385 3.88 12.85 2.05
N GLY A 386 4.36 13.72 2.96
CA GLY A 386 4.12 13.69 4.40
C GLY A 386 5.26 13.08 5.23
N TRP A 387 6.41 12.81 4.60
CA TRP A 387 7.61 12.27 5.25
C TRP A 387 8.81 13.22 5.17
N PRO A 388 9.80 13.06 6.08
CA PRO A 388 11.08 13.76 6.07
C PRO A 388 11.82 13.65 4.74
N ILE A 389 12.45 14.74 4.30
CA ILE A 389 13.27 14.81 3.09
C ILE A 389 14.72 15.17 3.46
N LEU A 390 15.65 14.93 2.54
CA LEU A 390 16.92 15.66 2.55
C LEU A 390 16.67 17.06 1.97
N LEU A 391 17.13 18.10 2.66
CA LEU A 391 17.08 19.45 2.08
C LEU A 391 18.00 19.51 0.85
N PRO A 392 17.51 20.03 -0.30
CA PRO A 392 18.34 20.17 -1.49
C PRO A 392 19.33 21.32 -1.34
N ASP A 393 20.59 21.05 -1.66
CA ASP A 393 21.68 22.03 -1.74
C ASP A 393 22.36 21.96 -3.13
N ALA A 394 23.03 23.05 -3.53
CA ALA A 394 23.60 23.21 -4.86
C ALA A 394 24.65 22.13 -5.19
N ASP A 395 25.48 21.74 -4.22
CA ASP A 395 26.57 20.78 -4.43
C ASP A 395 26.02 19.37 -4.60
N SER A 396 25.11 18.93 -3.72
CA SER A 396 24.48 17.61 -3.80
C SER A 396 23.65 17.45 -5.07
N VAL A 397 22.90 18.49 -5.46
CA VAL A 397 22.12 18.49 -6.71
C VAL A 397 23.04 18.50 -7.92
N GLY A 398 24.09 19.35 -7.93
CA GLY A 398 25.07 19.41 -9.00
C GLY A 398 25.78 18.07 -9.22
N ALA A 399 26.16 17.39 -8.15
CA ALA A 399 26.76 16.06 -8.23
C ALA A 399 25.81 15.01 -8.81
N LYS A 400 24.50 15.10 -8.51
CA LYS A 400 23.49 14.21 -9.11
C LYS A 400 23.23 14.50 -10.59
N ILE A 401 23.25 15.78 -10.99
CA ILE A 401 23.18 16.16 -12.40
C ILE A 401 24.38 15.57 -13.14
N ALA A 402 25.61 15.75 -12.61
CA ALA A 402 26.81 15.18 -13.20
C ALA A 402 26.74 13.65 -13.32
N ALA A 403 26.28 12.96 -12.26
CA ALA A 403 26.14 11.50 -12.24
C ALA A 403 25.08 10.96 -13.22
N SER A 404 24.14 11.80 -13.67
CA SER A 404 23.18 11.42 -14.72
C SER A 404 23.82 11.31 -16.11
N GLY A 405 25.02 11.88 -16.30
CA GLY A 405 25.67 11.96 -17.62
C GLY A 405 25.04 12.96 -18.58
N ARG A 406 24.17 13.85 -18.08
CA ARG A 406 23.40 14.82 -18.88
C ARG A 406 23.53 16.25 -18.35
N SER A 407 23.17 17.22 -19.18
CA SER A 407 23.10 18.63 -18.74
C SER A 407 21.86 18.83 -17.86
N GLY A 408 21.96 19.69 -16.84
CA GLY A 408 20.83 20.00 -15.96
C GLY A 408 19.62 20.58 -16.70
N GLY A 409 19.85 21.29 -17.81
CA GLY A 409 18.79 21.86 -18.65
C GLY A 409 18.17 20.89 -19.66
N ASP A 410 18.67 19.66 -19.75
CA ASP A 410 18.13 18.67 -20.66
C ASP A 410 16.69 18.31 -20.27
N VAL A 411 15.80 18.26 -21.26
CA VAL A 411 14.38 17.92 -21.06
C VAL A 411 14.21 16.41 -20.95
N VAL A 412 13.49 15.99 -19.92
CA VAL A 412 13.10 14.60 -19.62
C VAL A 412 11.68 14.31 -20.11
N GLY A 413 10.79 15.31 -20.08
CA GLY A 413 9.43 15.18 -20.60
C GLY A 413 8.54 16.37 -20.23
N HIS A 414 7.24 16.20 -20.44
CA HIS A 414 6.22 17.21 -20.12
C HIS A 414 5.07 16.58 -19.33
N SER A 415 4.55 17.30 -18.35
CA SER A 415 3.35 16.89 -17.63
C SER A 415 2.10 17.51 -18.23
N PRO A 416 0.97 16.78 -18.31
CA PRO A 416 -0.31 17.35 -18.73
C PRO A 416 -0.91 18.34 -17.71
N TRP A 417 -0.42 18.39 -16.47
CA TRP A 417 -1.02 19.19 -15.38
C TRP A 417 -0.24 20.46 -15.05
N ARG A 418 0.84 20.76 -15.77
CA ARG A 418 1.70 21.93 -15.52
C ARG A 418 2.29 22.46 -16.83
N SER A 419 2.52 23.77 -16.89
CA SER A 419 3.27 24.42 -17.96
C SER A 419 4.79 24.29 -17.78
N GLY A 420 5.50 24.10 -18.90
CA GLY A 420 6.96 24.02 -18.97
C GLY A 420 7.51 22.59 -19.04
N PRO A 421 8.78 22.43 -19.44
CA PRO A 421 9.44 21.14 -19.45
C PRO A 421 9.81 20.66 -18.04
N ILE A 422 9.91 19.34 -17.89
CA ILE A 422 10.59 18.70 -16.76
C ILE A 422 12.04 18.47 -17.16
N THR A 423 12.98 18.98 -16.36
CA THR A 423 14.43 18.93 -16.67
C THR A 423 15.18 17.91 -15.82
N VAL A 424 16.41 17.58 -16.21
CA VAL A 424 17.32 16.75 -15.39
C VAL A 424 17.61 17.39 -14.03
N ALA A 425 17.74 18.72 -13.95
CA ALA A 425 17.91 19.42 -12.68
C ALA A 425 16.70 19.24 -11.76
N ASP A 426 15.48 19.33 -12.30
CA ASP A 426 14.26 19.08 -11.53
C ASP A 426 14.23 17.64 -10.97
N VAL A 427 14.61 16.65 -11.79
CA VAL A 427 14.70 15.25 -11.37
C VAL A 427 15.76 15.06 -10.29
N ALA A 428 16.93 15.70 -10.43
CA ALA A 428 18.02 15.62 -9.45
C ALA A 428 17.64 16.18 -8.08
N ILE A 429 16.92 17.30 -8.02
CA ILE A 429 16.41 17.89 -6.77
C ILE A 429 15.50 16.88 -6.05
N ASN A 430 14.51 16.33 -6.76
CA ASN A 430 13.55 15.38 -6.19
C ASN A 430 14.20 14.04 -5.82
N ALA A 431 15.20 13.58 -6.58
CA ALA A 431 16.00 12.41 -6.24
C ALA A 431 16.82 12.63 -4.97
N HIS A 432 17.40 13.81 -4.77
CA HIS A 432 18.09 14.18 -3.53
C HIS A 432 17.13 14.19 -2.35
N MET A 433 16.01 14.90 -2.46
CA MET A 433 14.99 14.95 -1.41
C MET A 433 14.52 13.55 -0.98
N ALA A 434 14.40 12.62 -1.93
CA ALA A 434 14.01 11.23 -1.67
C ALA A 434 15.08 10.40 -0.96
N GLY A 435 16.36 10.80 -0.98
CA GLY A 435 17.50 10.06 -0.43
C GLY A 435 18.25 9.18 -1.43
N CYS A 436 18.07 9.39 -2.75
CA CYS A 436 18.80 8.65 -3.76
C CYS A 436 20.32 8.90 -3.68
N SER A 437 21.11 7.87 -3.96
CA SER A 437 22.55 8.04 -4.20
C SER A 437 22.79 8.66 -5.59
N GLN A 438 24.03 9.08 -5.87
CA GLN A 438 24.41 9.55 -7.20
C GLN A 438 24.31 8.43 -8.25
N LEU A 439 24.61 7.17 -7.86
CA LEU A 439 24.55 6.00 -8.75
C LEU A 439 23.14 5.73 -9.29
N HIS A 440 22.10 6.16 -8.59
CA HIS A 440 20.72 5.95 -9.05
C HIS A 440 20.32 6.87 -10.21
N MET A 441 21.06 7.96 -10.46
CA MET A 441 20.59 9.05 -11.33
C MET A 441 20.32 8.63 -12.78
N PRO A 442 21.17 7.84 -13.46
CA PRO A 442 20.86 7.37 -14.80
C PRO A 442 19.53 6.61 -14.89
N LEU A 443 19.27 5.74 -13.92
CA LEU A 443 18.03 4.97 -13.86
C LEU A 443 16.82 5.86 -13.54
N VAL A 444 16.91 6.77 -12.58
CA VAL A 444 15.81 7.69 -12.23
C VAL A 444 15.44 8.57 -13.43
N VAL A 445 16.42 9.12 -14.15
CA VAL A 445 16.18 9.90 -15.37
C VAL A 445 15.47 9.03 -16.42
N ALA A 446 15.97 7.83 -16.70
CA ALA A 446 15.34 6.93 -17.67
C ALA A 446 13.90 6.54 -17.29
N ILE A 447 13.63 6.33 -16.00
CA ILE A 447 12.26 6.10 -15.50
C ILE A 447 11.39 7.32 -15.75
N CYS A 448 11.85 8.53 -15.43
CA CYS A 448 11.08 9.75 -15.63
C CYS A 448 10.84 10.04 -17.13
N GLU A 449 11.81 9.78 -17.99
CA GLU A 449 11.64 9.91 -19.43
C GLU A 449 10.62 8.91 -19.98
N LEU A 450 10.51 7.71 -19.40
CA LEU A 450 9.47 6.74 -19.76
C LEU A 450 8.12 7.14 -19.16
N LEU A 451 8.11 7.67 -17.94
CA LEU A 451 6.90 8.08 -17.24
C LEU A 451 6.16 9.21 -17.95
N PHE A 452 6.91 10.17 -18.53
CA PHE A 452 6.38 11.34 -19.24
C PHE A 452 6.47 11.21 -20.77
N SER A 453 6.61 10.00 -21.30
CA SER A 453 6.61 9.77 -22.74
C SER A 453 5.18 9.62 -23.29
N PRO A 454 4.97 9.77 -24.61
CA PRO A 454 3.66 9.57 -25.22
C PRO A 454 3.06 8.18 -24.94
N GLU A 455 3.89 7.14 -24.80
CA GLU A 455 3.46 5.76 -24.55
C GLU A 455 2.74 5.59 -23.20
N THR A 456 3.05 6.43 -22.21
CA THR A 456 2.45 6.38 -20.87
C THR A 456 1.43 7.49 -20.62
N ALA A 457 1.11 8.31 -21.63
CA ALA A 457 0.18 9.45 -21.48
C ALA A 457 -1.18 9.03 -20.89
N ASN A 458 -1.71 7.87 -21.31
CA ASN A 458 -2.94 7.30 -20.75
C ASN A 458 -2.83 6.97 -19.25
N GLY A 459 -1.63 6.56 -18.81
CA GLY A 459 -1.35 6.28 -17.40
C GLY A 459 -1.36 7.53 -16.54
N LEU A 460 -0.81 8.64 -17.05
CA LEU A 460 -0.91 9.94 -16.38
C LEU A 460 -2.39 10.33 -16.23
N THR A 461 -3.20 10.25 -17.29
CA THR A 461 -4.66 10.47 -17.19
C THR A 461 -5.32 9.55 -16.16
N ALA A 462 -4.96 8.26 -16.13
CA ALA A 462 -5.46 7.31 -15.14
C ALA A 462 -5.05 7.68 -13.69
N GLY A 463 -3.90 8.32 -13.49
CA GLY A 463 -3.49 8.85 -12.19
C GLY A 463 -4.53 9.79 -11.59
N ALA A 464 -5.21 10.61 -12.40
CA ALA A 464 -6.27 11.51 -11.92
C ALA A 464 -7.59 10.79 -11.57
N SER A 465 -7.67 9.47 -11.75
CA SER A 465 -8.84 8.66 -11.44
C SER A 465 -9.08 8.51 -9.94
N THR A 466 -10.34 8.33 -9.58
CA THR A 466 -10.77 7.94 -8.23
C THR A 466 -10.33 6.53 -7.83
N ALA A 467 -9.76 5.72 -8.73
CA ALA A 467 -9.13 4.44 -8.41
C ALA A 467 -7.71 4.57 -7.82
N GLY A 468 -7.03 5.72 -7.97
CA GLY A 468 -5.70 5.90 -7.37
C GLY A 468 -4.58 5.07 -8.01
N TYR A 469 -4.56 5.01 -9.36
CA TYR A 469 -3.45 4.44 -10.12
C TYR A 469 -2.13 5.15 -9.83
N HIS A 470 -1.04 4.38 -9.82
CA HIS A 470 0.32 4.91 -9.77
C HIS A 470 1.29 4.01 -10.56
N PRO A 471 2.52 4.48 -10.84
CA PRO A 471 3.52 3.68 -11.53
C PRO A 471 4.07 2.56 -10.66
N TRP A 472 4.06 1.35 -11.21
CA TRP A 472 4.77 0.15 -10.74
C TRP A 472 5.93 -0.10 -11.67
N ILE A 473 7.15 -0.06 -11.15
CA ILE A 473 8.37 -0.10 -11.95
C ILE A 473 9.10 -1.40 -11.67
N VAL A 474 9.36 -2.18 -12.71
CA VAL A 474 10.19 -3.37 -12.67
C VAL A 474 11.50 -3.08 -13.40
N VAL A 475 12.61 -3.29 -12.71
CA VAL A 475 13.96 -3.13 -13.25
C VAL A 475 14.53 -4.50 -13.57
N HIS A 476 14.95 -4.69 -14.82
CA HIS A 476 15.48 -5.93 -15.34
C HIS A 476 16.97 -5.79 -15.67
N GLY A 477 17.67 -6.92 -15.69
CA GLY A 477 19.04 -7.03 -16.17
C GLY A 477 20.11 -6.60 -15.16
N PRO A 478 21.37 -6.48 -15.63
CA PRO A 478 22.53 -6.20 -14.80
C PRO A 478 22.42 -4.94 -13.93
N ILE A 479 21.74 -3.89 -14.40
CA ILE A 479 21.60 -2.63 -13.66
C ILE A 479 20.90 -2.81 -12.31
N ALA A 480 19.95 -3.75 -12.21
CA ALA A 480 19.27 -4.03 -10.95
C ALA A 480 20.25 -4.51 -9.89
N ARG A 481 21.19 -5.39 -10.26
CA ARG A 481 22.25 -5.89 -9.38
C ARG A 481 23.28 -4.81 -9.07
N ALA A 482 23.70 -4.04 -10.09
CA ALA A 482 24.67 -2.97 -9.94
C ALA A 482 24.20 -1.88 -8.95
N LEU A 483 22.91 -1.56 -8.95
CA LEU A 483 22.31 -0.58 -8.05
C LEU A 483 21.77 -1.18 -6.74
N GLY A 484 21.93 -2.48 -6.51
CA GLY A 484 21.43 -3.15 -5.31
C GLY A 484 19.91 -3.10 -5.16
N ILE A 485 19.15 -3.09 -6.27
CA ILE A 485 17.69 -3.13 -6.24
C ILE A 485 17.25 -4.53 -5.82
N ASN A 486 16.48 -4.58 -4.74
CA ASN A 486 16.00 -5.81 -4.14
C ASN A 486 15.06 -6.57 -5.08
N CYS A 487 15.35 -7.85 -5.27
CA CYS A 487 14.49 -8.85 -5.89
C CYS A 487 14.07 -9.98 -4.92
N GLY A 488 14.54 -9.94 -3.67
CA GLY A 488 14.39 -11.00 -2.67
C GLY A 488 13.29 -10.73 -1.65
N ALA A 489 13.49 -11.21 -0.42
CA ALA A 489 12.51 -11.11 0.67
C ALA A 489 12.06 -9.66 0.92
N SER A 490 10.80 -9.53 1.35
CA SER A 490 10.10 -8.26 1.57
C SER A 490 10.17 -7.32 0.36
N LEU A 491 10.04 -7.88 -0.85
CA LEU A 491 10.15 -7.20 -2.14
C LEU A 491 9.45 -5.83 -2.23
N PHE A 492 8.21 -5.75 -1.75
CA PHE A 492 7.35 -4.56 -1.74
C PHE A 492 7.31 -3.85 -0.39
N GLY A 493 8.07 -4.34 0.59
CA GLY A 493 8.14 -3.74 1.92
C GLY A 493 9.27 -2.71 2.05
N PRO A 494 9.36 -2.08 3.23
CA PRO A 494 10.44 -1.17 3.59
C PRO A 494 11.82 -1.85 3.64
N GLY A 495 12.87 -1.02 3.72
CA GLY A 495 14.23 -1.41 4.06
C GLY A 495 15.22 -1.41 2.91
N ALA A 496 14.80 -1.87 1.74
CA ALA A 496 15.63 -1.85 0.56
C ALA A 496 15.77 -0.40 0.08
N ARG A 497 16.91 0.23 0.41
CA ARG A 497 17.15 1.65 0.15
C ARG A 497 17.01 2.01 -1.33
N ALA A 498 17.59 1.22 -2.25
CA ALA A 498 17.50 1.48 -3.67
C ALA A 498 16.04 1.52 -4.15
N ASN A 499 15.27 0.47 -3.85
CA ASN A 499 13.83 0.40 -4.17
C ASN A 499 13.04 1.58 -3.60
N SER A 500 13.27 1.86 -2.31
CA SER A 500 12.53 2.88 -1.57
C SER A 500 12.83 4.29 -2.08
N THR A 501 14.11 4.63 -2.24
CA THR A 501 14.54 5.98 -2.62
C THR A 501 14.25 6.27 -4.10
N ILE A 502 14.46 5.30 -5.01
CA ILE A 502 14.10 5.45 -6.44
C ILE A 502 12.58 5.54 -6.61
N GLY A 503 11.80 4.69 -5.93
CA GLY A 503 10.34 4.77 -5.99
C GLY A 503 9.82 6.09 -5.44
N ARG A 504 10.39 6.55 -4.33
CA ARG A 504 10.05 7.83 -3.71
C ARG A 504 10.46 9.03 -4.57
N SER A 505 11.60 8.98 -5.27
CA SER A 505 12.01 10.07 -6.16
C SER A 505 11.02 10.24 -7.30
N VAL A 506 10.50 9.15 -7.86
CA VAL A 506 9.43 9.19 -8.87
C VAL A 506 8.16 9.83 -8.29
N ARG A 507 7.80 9.50 -7.04
CA ARG A 507 6.66 10.12 -6.37
C ARG A 507 6.86 11.63 -6.16
N LEU A 508 8.03 12.06 -5.68
CA LEU A 508 8.34 13.48 -5.49
C LEU A 508 8.35 14.23 -6.82
N VAL A 509 8.90 13.64 -7.88
CA VAL A 509 8.80 14.17 -9.25
C VAL A 509 7.34 14.38 -9.64
N LEU A 510 6.48 13.38 -9.45
CA LEU A 510 5.05 13.50 -9.75
C LEU A 510 4.38 14.65 -8.98
N ILE A 511 4.67 14.81 -7.68
CA ILE A 511 4.07 15.86 -6.84
C ILE A 511 4.60 17.25 -7.19
N ASN A 512 5.91 17.44 -7.17
CA ASN A 512 6.56 18.75 -7.18
C ASN A 512 6.64 19.36 -8.58
N ILE A 513 6.89 18.52 -9.60
CA ILE A 513 7.09 18.98 -10.97
C ILE A 513 6.09 18.40 -11.97
N GLY A 514 5.52 17.23 -11.66
CA GLY A 514 4.43 16.66 -12.42
C GLY A 514 3.09 17.36 -12.17
N GLY A 515 2.89 18.04 -11.05
CA GLY A 515 1.59 18.63 -10.70
C GLY A 515 0.57 17.62 -10.16
N TYR A 516 0.97 16.36 -9.96
CA TYR A 516 0.15 15.28 -9.41
C TYR A 516 0.01 15.39 -7.88
N LYS A 517 -0.50 16.54 -7.41
CA LYS A 517 -0.62 16.85 -5.98
C LYS A 517 -1.79 16.08 -5.36
N PRO A 518 -1.61 15.48 -4.15
CA PRO A 518 -2.69 14.88 -3.36
C PRO A 518 -3.87 15.82 -3.20
N ASN A 519 -5.09 15.31 -3.36
CA ASN A 519 -6.36 16.05 -3.22
C ASN A 519 -6.56 17.21 -4.22
N VAL A 520 -5.64 17.43 -5.16
CA VAL A 520 -5.76 18.41 -6.24
C VAL A 520 -6.01 17.67 -7.56
N VAL A 521 -4.98 16.96 -8.05
CA VAL A 521 -5.06 16.10 -9.25
C VAL A 521 -5.27 14.65 -8.84
N ASP A 522 -4.57 14.18 -7.80
CA ASP A 522 -4.82 12.85 -7.25
C ASP A 522 -6.10 12.88 -6.41
N ARG A 523 -7.19 12.39 -7.01
CA ARG A 523 -8.55 12.34 -6.43
C ARG A 523 -8.95 10.93 -6.03
N ALA A 524 -7.98 10.07 -5.72
CA ALA A 524 -8.27 8.70 -5.32
C ALA A 524 -9.29 8.65 -4.18
N CYS A 525 -10.31 7.80 -4.34
CA CYS A 525 -11.36 7.59 -3.36
C CYS A 525 -10.77 7.11 -2.02
N LEU A 526 -9.90 6.11 -2.12
CA LEU A 526 -9.23 5.46 -0.99
C LEU A 526 -7.71 5.55 -1.12
N GLY A 527 -7.15 5.43 -2.32
CA GLY A 527 -5.70 5.44 -2.53
C GLY A 527 -5.04 4.14 -2.11
N SER A 528 -3.71 4.17 -2.01
CA SER A 528 -2.90 3.04 -1.53
C SER A 528 -1.51 3.48 -1.09
N ALA A 529 -0.92 2.75 -0.13
CA ALA A 529 0.45 3.01 0.33
C ALA A 529 1.50 2.78 -0.77
N TYR A 530 1.21 1.99 -1.81
CA TYR A 530 2.14 1.85 -2.94
C TYR A 530 2.39 3.15 -3.71
N LYS A 531 1.55 4.18 -3.52
CA LYS A 531 1.77 5.54 -4.03
C LYS A 531 2.98 6.25 -3.40
N TYR A 532 3.52 5.79 -2.28
CA TYR A 532 4.80 6.30 -1.75
C TYR A 532 5.98 5.96 -2.66
N GLY A 533 5.84 4.93 -3.52
CA GLY A 533 6.84 4.49 -4.48
C GLY A 533 6.83 2.97 -4.63
N CYS A 534 6.91 2.46 -5.86
CA CYS A 534 6.99 1.03 -6.13
C CYS A 534 8.01 0.72 -7.23
N VAL A 535 9.21 0.34 -6.81
CA VAL A 535 10.30 -0.12 -7.68
C VAL A 535 10.77 -1.48 -7.17
N ILE A 536 10.83 -2.46 -8.06
CA ILE A 536 11.29 -3.82 -7.75
C ILE A 536 12.24 -4.32 -8.83
N ALA A 537 13.06 -5.31 -8.49
CA ALA A 537 13.84 -6.06 -9.46
C ALA A 537 13.28 -7.46 -9.66
N GLU A 538 13.49 -8.00 -10.86
CA GLU A 538 13.26 -9.41 -11.14
C GLU A 538 14.37 -10.28 -10.55
N ASP A 539 14.00 -11.43 -9.97
CA ASP A 539 14.96 -12.46 -9.58
C ASP A 539 15.25 -13.36 -10.78
N GLU A 540 16.05 -12.85 -11.71
CA GLU A 540 16.41 -13.55 -12.95
C GLU A 540 17.17 -14.86 -12.67
N SER A 541 17.90 -14.90 -11.56
CA SER A 541 18.76 -16.03 -11.18
C SER A 541 17.97 -17.25 -10.69
N ALA A 542 16.83 -17.01 -10.05
CA ALA A 542 15.94 -18.05 -9.58
C ALA A 542 14.73 -18.29 -10.51
N SER A 543 14.61 -17.51 -11.60
CA SER A 543 13.53 -17.68 -12.57
C SER A 543 13.74 -18.97 -13.38
N PRO A 544 12.76 -19.91 -13.39
CA PRO A 544 12.85 -21.11 -14.23
C PRO A 544 12.58 -20.82 -15.72
N TRP A 545 12.21 -19.58 -16.08
CA TRP A 545 11.86 -19.19 -17.45
C TRP A 545 12.82 -18.14 -18.04
N GLY A 546 13.87 -17.77 -17.30
CA GLY A 546 14.68 -16.60 -17.61
C GLY A 546 13.96 -15.28 -17.30
N PRO A 547 14.54 -14.13 -17.67
CA PRO A 547 13.96 -12.83 -17.38
C PRO A 547 12.67 -12.56 -18.16
N LEU A 548 11.87 -11.60 -17.72
CA LEU A 548 10.60 -11.21 -18.34
C LEU A 548 10.80 -10.30 -19.56
N HIS A 549 11.78 -9.39 -19.52
CA HIS A 549 11.93 -8.36 -20.55
C HIS A 549 12.17 -8.85 -22.00
N PRO A 550 12.65 -10.08 -22.29
CA PRO A 550 12.63 -10.62 -23.64
C PRO A 550 11.23 -10.76 -24.26
N GLU A 551 10.16 -10.88 -23.45
CA GLU A 551 8.78 -10.86 -23.97
C GLU A 551 8.40 -9.51 -24.59
N PHE A 552 9.15 -8.46 -24.26
CA PHE A 552 8.95 -7.11 -24.79
C PHE A 552 9.92 -6.80 -25.95
N GLY A 553 10.61 -7.82 -26.49
CA GLY A 553 11.49 -7.70 -27.65
C GLY A 553 12.94 -7.31 -27.34
N PHE A 554 13.35 -7.34 -26.07
CA PHE A 554 14.73 -7.05 -25.66
C PHE A 554 15.59 -8.31 -25.56
N LYS A 555 16.93 -8.15 -25.53
CA LYS A 555 17.84 -9.30 -25.34
C LYS A 555 17.97 -9.62 -23.84
N PRO A 556 18.15 -10.89 -23.45
CA PRO A 556 18.30 -11.27 -22.04
C PRO A 556 19.40 -10.52 -21.28
N GLN A 557 20.46 -10.10 -21.98
CA GLN A 557 21.60 -9.37 -21.40
C GLN A 557 21.33 -7.87 -21.22
N ASN A 558 20.25 -7.34 -21.81
CA ASN A 558 19.94 -5.92 -21.70
C ASN A 558 19.41 -5.59 -20.30
N SER A 559 19.85 -4.44 -19.78
CA SER A 559 19.12 -3.74 -18.74
C SER A 559 17.86 -3.09 -19.34
N ALA A 560 16.73 -3.20 -18.66
CA ALA A 560 15.45 -2.66 -19.12
C ALA A 560 14.56 -2.22 -17.95
N ILE A 561 13.60 -1.35 -18.25
CA ILE A 561 12.54 -0.94 -17.34
C ILE A 561 11.20 -1.37 -17.94
N SER A 562 10.34 -1.95 -17.11
CA SER A 562 8.91 -2.09 -17.38
C SER A 562 8.13 -1.24 -16.39
N LEU A 563 7.27 -0.36 -16.90
CA LEU A 563 6.41 0.51 -16.12
C LEU A 563 4.96 0.09 -16.34
N PHE A 564 4.23 -0.15 -15.26
CA PHE A 564 2.81 -0.49 -15.27
C PHE A 564 2.03 0.56 -14.46
N TRP A 565 0.97 1.14 -15.02
CA TRP A 565 0.07 2.01 -14.26
C TRP A 565 -1.04 1.21 -13.61
N ALA A 566 -0.93 1.05 -12.31
CA ALA A 566 -1.70 0.07 -11.55
C ALA A 566 -2.17 0.68 -10.22
N ALA A 567 -3.35 0.29 -9.76
CA ALA A 567 -3.95 0.88 -8.56
C ALA A 567 -3.78 0.01 -7.32
N HIS A 568 -4.25 -1.25 -7.37
CA HIS A 568 -4.33 -2.10 -6.19
C HIS A 568 -3.77 -3.49 -6.45
N ALA A 569 -2.95 -3.94 -5.51
CA ALA A 569 -2.29 -5.23 -5.55
C ALA A 569 -3.11 -6.28 -4.77
N ARG A 570 -3.10 -7.50 -5.28
CA ARG A 570 -3.69 -8.70 -4.70
C ARG A 570 -2.58 -9.59 -4.20
N LEU A 571 -2.61 -9.93 -2.92
CA LEU A 571 -1.70 -10.92 -2.35
C LEU A 571 -2.45 -12.25 -2.20
N THR A 572 -2.06 -13.23 -3.00
CA THR A 572 -2.44 -14.63 -2.87
C THR A 572 -1.45 -15.30 -1.93
N LEU A 573 -1.89 -15.62 -0.71
CA LEU A 573 -1.15 -16.48 0.20
C LEU A 573 -1.70 -17.89 0.08
N ASN A 574 -0.87 -18.88 -0.25
CA ASN A 574 -1.29 -20.28 -0.29
C ASN A 574 -0.12 -21.21 0.08
N ASP A 575 0.13 -21.31 1.39
CA ASP A 575 1.17 -22.18 1.94
C ASP A 575 0.77 -23.66 2.01
N GLU A 576 -0.39 -24.06 1.49
CA GLU A 576 -0.80 -25.48 1.46
C GLU A 576 -0.80 -26.08 0.07
N ALA A 577 -0.91 -25.26 -0.98
CA ALA A 577 -0.77 -25.74 -2.35
C ALA A 577 0.58 -26.45 -2.52
N GLY A 578 0.49 -27.72 -2.94
CA GLY A 578 1.64 -28.55 -3.33
C GLY A 578 1.69 -28.84 -4.83
N GLU A 579 0.60 -28.54 -5.55
CA GLU A 579 0.40 -28.85 -6.96
C GLU A 579 0.10 -27.58 -7.75
N VAL A 580 0.36 -27.61 -9.06
CA VAL A 580 0.24 -26.43 -9.92
C VAL A 580 -1.19 -25.94 -10.07
N GLU A 581 -2.14 -26.83 -10.41
CA GLU A 581 -3.52 -26.38 -10.68
C GLU A 581 -4.19 -25.77 -9.44
N PRO A 582 -4.13 -26.35 -8.23
CA PRO A 582 -4.68 -25.71 -7.04
C PRO A 582 -4.10 -24.33 -6.76
N LEU A 583 -2.77 -24.17 -6.93
CA LEU A 583 -2.09 -22.88 -6.80
C LEU A 583 -2.63 -21.87 -7.81
N LEU A 584 -2.62 -22.21 -9.10
CA LEU A 584 -3.04 -21.30 -10.16
C LEU A 584 -4.55 -21.01 -10.09
N ARG A 585 -5.38 -21.93 -9.57
CA ARG A 585 -6.80 -21.66 -9.27
C ARG A 585 -6.96 -20.56 -8.24
N GLY A 586 -6.20 -20.60 -7.14
CA GLY A 586 -6.23 -19.53 -6.12
C GLY A 586 -5.80 -18.17 -6.69
N ILE A 587 -4.77 -18.15 -7.54
CA ILE A 587 -4.32 -16.92 -8.22
C ILE A 587 -5.40 -16.40 -9.20
N ALA A 588 -6.01 -17.30 -9.99
CA ALA A 588 -7.07 -16.95 -10.91
C ALA A 588 -8.34 -16.45 -10.17
N GLU A 589 -8.65 -17.02 -9.01
CA GLU A 589 -9.78 -16.58 -8.17
C GLU A 589 -9.58 -15.13 -7.71
N ASP A 590 -8.42 -14.78 -7.14
CA ASP A 590 -8.10 -13.40 -6.73
C ASP A 590 -8.16 -12.40 -7.91
N LEU A 591 -7.86 -12.88 -9.13
CA LEU A 591 -7.95 -12.10 -10.37
C LEU A 591 -9.36 -12.03 -10.98
N THR A 592 -10.29 -12.91 -10.58
CA THR A 592 -11.64 -12.93 -11.13
C THR A 592 -12.69 -12.37 -10.19
N THR A 593 -12.31 -11.99 -8.98
CA THR A 593 -13.24 -11.33 -8.06
C THR A 593 -13.98 -10.18 -8.74
N MET A 594 -15.29 -10.09 -8.49
CA MET A 594 -16.25 -9.29 -9.26
C MET A 594 -15.89 -7.84 -9.54
N GLN A 595 -15.13 -7.21 -8.67
CA GLN A 595 -14.64 -5.86 -8.89
C GLN A 595 -13.77 -5.66 -10.14
N ASN A 596 -13.20 -6.72 -10.72
CA ASN A 596 -12.38 -6.64 -11.93
C ASN A 596 -13.21 -6.51 -13.22
N PHE A 597 -14.53 -6.70 -13.11
CA PHE A 597 -15.50 -6.52 -14.20
C PHE A 597 -16.09 -5.10 -14.28
N ASP A 598 -15.67 -4.19 -13.40
CA ASP A 598 -16.22 -2.84 -13.35
C ASP A 598 -15.39 -1.82 -14.15
N SER A 599 -16.05 -1.05 -15.02
CA SER A 599 -15.61 0.29 -15.45
C SER A 599 -16.63 1.09 -16.27
N PRO A 600 -16.48 2.44 -16.32
CA PRO A 600 -17.57 3.37 -16.12
C PRO A 600 -18.23 3.80 -17.44
N GLY A 601 -19.55 3.66 -17.46
CA GLY A 601 -20.42 4.34 -18.42
C GLY A 601 -21.87 4.51 -17.93
N ALA A 602 -22.23 4.01 -16.74
CA ALA A 602 -23.62 4.00 -16.30
C ALA A 602 -23.80 4.80 -15.00
N ARG A 603 -23.73 6.13 -15.11
CA ARG A 603 -24.47 7.09 -14.27
C ARG A 603 -24.36 8.48 -14.90
N GLY A 604 -25.06 8.65 -16.02
CA GLY A 604 -25.78 9.87 -16.33
C GLY A 604 -27.28 9.55 -16.29
N PRO A 605 -28.17 10.56 -16.26
CA PRO A 605 -29.54 10.39 -16.74
C PRO A 605 -29.52 9.67 -18.09
N GLU A 606 -30.58 8.95 -18.47
CA GLU A 606 -30.65 8.20 -19.73
C GLU A 606 -30.21 9.01 -20.97
N ASP A 607 -30.23 10.33 -20.87
CA ASP A 607 -29.94 11.31 -21.92
C ASP A 607 -28.45 11.73 -22.05
N ASP A 608 -27.56 11.39 -21.11
CA ASP A 608 -26.16 11.88 -21.09
C ASP A 608 -25.10 10.78 -21.32
N LYS A 609 -25.45 9.79 -22.16
CA LYS A 609 -24.51 8.76 -22.65
C LYS A 609 -23.59 9.26 -23.78
N THR A 610 -23.71 10.53 -24.18
CA THR A 610 -22.95 11.14 -25.28
C THR A 610 -21.62 11.74 -24.84
N ALA A 611 -21.27 11.69 -23.55
CA ALA A 611 -19.94 12.07 -23.11
C ALA A 611 -18.89 11.16 -23.77
N ALA A 612 -18.12 11.74 -24.70
CA ALA A 612 -17.06 11.14 -25.52
C ALA A 612 -15.92 10.42 -24.75
N GLY A 613 -16.09 10.16 -23.45
CA GLY A 613 -15.20 9.35 -22.63
C GLY A 613 -15.69 7.93 -22.35
N ALA A 614 -16.99 7.61 -22.45
CA ALA A 614 -17.49 6.28 -22.08
C ALA A 614 -16.99 5.16 -23.01
N GLU A 615 -16.92 5.42 -24.32
CA GLU A 615 -16.31 4.49 -25.29
C GLU A 615 -14.80 4.33 -25.07
N THR A 616 -14.11 5.42 -24.75
CA THR A 616 -12.67 5.45 -24.49
C THR A 616 -12.32 4.67 -23.21
N TRP A 617 -13.05 4.87 -22.11
CA TRP A 617 -12.86 4.15 -20.84
C TRP A 617 -13.25 2.67 -20.92
N GLY A 618 -14.24 2.29 -21.73
CA GLY A 618 -14.56 0.88 -21.99
C GLY A 618 -13.43 0.13 -22.72
N GLN A 619 -12.77 0.80 -23.66
CA GLN A 619 -11.60 0.25 -24.38
C GLN A 619 -10.35 0.17 -23.50
N PHE A 620 -10.12 1.14 -22.60
CA PHE A 620 -8.96 1.14 -21.69
C PHE A 620 -8.94 -0.03 -20.71
N ILE A 621 -10.10 -0.57 -20.35
CA ILE A 621 -10.23 -1.44 -19.17
C ILE A 621 -10.39 -2.89 -19.58
N THR A 622 -11.00 -3.17 -20.72
CA THR A 622 -10.98 -4.54 -21.27
C THR A 622 -9.61 -4.93 -21.83
N ASN A 623 -8.75 -3.97 -22.19
CA ASN A 623 -7.38 -4.24 -22.67
C ASN A 623 -6.31 -4.32 -21.55
N ALA A 624 -6.73 -4.40 -20.28
CA ALA A 624 -5.83 -4.38 -19.13
C ALA A 624 -4.84 -5.55 -19.12
N ASP A 625 -3.67 -5.29 -18.55
CA ASP A 625 -2.61 -6.27 -18.31
C ASP A 625 -2.60 -6.67 -16.82
N ALA A 626 -2.01 -7.81 -16.50
CA ALA A 626 -1.74 -8.26 -15.15
C ALA A 626 -0.25 -8.55 -14.97
N LEU A 627 0.40 -7.87 -14.03
CA LEU A 627 1.73 -8.25 -13.57
C LEU A 627 1.58 -9.29 -12.46
N VAL A 628 2.13 -10.49 -12.67
CA VAL A 628 2.08 -11.64 -11.77
C VAL A 628 3.49 -11.91 -11.23
N VAL A 629 3.71 -11.62 -9.95
CA VAL A 629 5.00 -11.78 -9.27
C VAL A 629 4.94 -12.99 -8.34
N LEU A 630 5.61 -14.07 -8.74
CA LEU A 630 5.62 -15.34 -8.04
C LEU A 630 6.75 -15.40 -7.01
N GLY A 631 6.39 -15.59 -5.73
CA GLY A 631 7.33 -15.85 -4.64
C GLY A 631 7.93 -17.26 -4.66
N GLY A 632 8.90 -17.49 -3.79
CA GLY A 632 9.81 -18.64 -3.84
C GLY A 632 9.17 -20.01 -3.83
N ARG A 633 8.18 -20.25 -2.96
CA ARG A 633 7.50 -21.56 -2.93
C ARG A 633 6.59 -21.76 -4.13
N HIS A 634 5.85 -20.72 -4.52
CA HIS A 634 4.94 -20.79 -5.66
C HIS A 634 5.70 -21.03 -6.98
N ARG A 635 6.83 -20.33 -7.20
CA ARG A 635 7.70 -20.61 -8.36
C ARG A 635 8.27 -22.03 -8.33
N GLU A 636 8.61 -22.56 -7.15
CA GLU A 636 9.20 -23.89 -7.01
C GLU A 636 8.21 -25.01 -7.37
N ILE A 637 6.93 -24.85 -7.02
CA ILE A 637 5.85 -25.77 -7.43
C ILE A 637 5.79 -25.83 -8.96
N LEU A 638 5.78 -24.68 -9.62
CA LEU A 638 5.74 -24.57 -11.08
C LEU A 638 7.01 -25.12 -11.75
N ARG A 639 8.19 -24.82 -11.19
CA ARG A 639 9.48 -25.32 -11.68
C ARG A 639 9.56 -26.84 -11.60
N ARG A 640 9.18 -27.45 -10.47
CA ARG A 640 9.20 -28.91 -10.28
C ARG A 640 8.29 -29.63 -11.27
N ALA A 641 7.14 -29.03 -11.56
CA ALA A 641 6.20 -29.56 -12.53
C ALA A 641 6.60 -29.29 -13.99
N GLY A 642 7.70 -28.57 -14.25
CA GLY A 642 8.16 -28.25 -15.60
C GLY A 642 7.24 -27.31 -16.37
N TRP A 643 6.41 -26.51 -15.68
CA TRP A 643 5.49 -25.59 -16.33
C TRP A 643 6.24 -24.43 -16.98
N SER A 644 5.93 -24.16 -18.24
CA SER A 644 6.39 -22.98 -18.94
C SER A 644 5.59 -21.74 -18.55
N ARG A 645 6.18 -20.56 -18.74
CA ARG A 645 5.49 -19.29 -18.57
C ARG A 645 4.21 -19.19 -19.41
N ARG A 646 4.25 -19.74 -20.64
CA ARG A 646 3.10 -19.79 -21.55
C ARG A 646 1.95 -20.63 -21.00
N GLN A 647 2.25 -21.79 -20.42
CA GLN A 647 1.21 -22.64 -19.81
C GLN A 647 0.54 -21.93 -18.61
N ILE A 648 1.31 -21.18 -17.83
CA ILE A 648 0.76 -20.37 -16.73
C ILE A 648 -0.21 -19.31 -17.29
N GLN A 649 0.22 -18.56 -18.29
CA GLN A 649 -0.60 -17.55 -18.97
C GLN A 649 -1.91 -18.13 -19.53
N GLU A 650 -1.82 -19.27 -20.23
CA GLU A 650 -2.98 -19.97 -20.78
C GLU A 650 -3.93 -20.50 -19.71
N PHE A 651 -3.39 -21.07 -18.63
CA PHE A 651 -4.20 -21.54 -17.51
C PHE A 651 -4.92 -20.39 -16.83
N LEU A 652 -4.22 -19.29 -16.53
CA LEU A 652 -4.80 -18.11 -15.91
C LEU A 652 -5.91 -17.56 -16.80
N PHE A 653 -5.67 -17.37 -18.10
CA PHE A 653 -6.69 -16.93 -19.06
C PHE A 653 -7.92 -17.85 -19.08
N ALA A 654 -7.72 -19.17 -19.20
CA ALA A 654 -8.81 -20.14 -19.26
C ALA A 654 -9.70 -20.17 -17.99
N HIS A 655 -9.16 -19.71 -16.85
CA HIS A 655 -9.86 -19.63 -15.58
C HIS A 655 -10.23 -18.20 -15.18
N ASN A 656 -9.93 -17.19 -16.02
CA ASN A 656 -10.24 -15.79 -15.72
C ASN A 656 -11.56 -15.32 -16.31
N PHE A 657 -12.68 -15.86 -15.83
CA PHE A 657 -14.01 -15.48 -16.30
C PHE A 657 -15.06 -15.48 -15.17
N ARG A 658 -16.21 -14.87 -15.46
CA ARG A 658 -17.46 -14.99 -14.70
C ARG A 658 -18.60 -15.31 -15.65
N SER A 659 -19.64 -15.97 -15.16
CA SER A 659 -20.83 -16.16 -16.00
C SER A 659 -21.63 -14.86 -16.11
N ALA A 660 -22.38 -14.68 -17.21
CA ALA A 660 -23.26 -13.53 -17.37
C ALA A 660 -24.31 -13.46 -16.23
N GLY A 661 -24.82 -14.61 -15.79
CA GLY A 661 -25.76 -14.70 -14.66
C GLY A 661 -25.14 -14.23 -13.34
N GLU A 662 -23.89 -14.59 -13.05
CA GLU A 662 -23.17 -14.12 -11.86
C GLU A 662 -23.04 -12.60 -11.88
N LEU A 663 -22.64 -12.02 -13.03
CA LEU A 663 -22.55 -10.57 -13.19
C LEU A 663 -23.90 -9.88 -12.97
N ARG A 664 -24.98 -10.38 -13.61
CA ARG A 664 -26.34 -9.83 -13.44
C ARG A 664 -26.81 -9.88 -11.99
N SER A 665 -26.56 -10.99 -11.28
CA SER A 665 -26.97 -11.18 -9.88
C SER A 665 -26.37 -10.15 -8.92
N LYS A 666 -25.24 -9.54 -9.32
CA LYS A 666 -24.55 -8.49 -8.58
C LYS A 666 -24.79 -7.10 -9.15
N GLY A 667 -25.81 -6.94 -9.99
CA GLY A 667 -26.21 -5.63 -10.49
C GLY A 667 -25.40 -5.12 -11.67
N TYR A 668 -24.64 -5.96 -12.36
CA TYR A 668 -23.95 -5.62 -13.61
C TYR A 668 -24.85 -5.84 -14.85
N ALA A 669 -26.16 -6.08 -14.67
CA ALA A 669 -27.09 -6.29 -15.78
C ALA A 669 -27.18 -5.10 -16.77
N THR A 670 -26.79 -3.90 -16.33
CA THR A 670 -26.72 -2.68 -17.16
C THR A 670 -25.32 -2.40 -17.71
N SER A 671 -24.38 -3.34 -17.51
CA SER A 671 -23.02 -3.24 -18.04
C SER A 671 -23.04 -3.27 -19.57
N PRO A 672 -22.25 -2.42 -20.25
CA PRO A 672 -22.14 -2.47 -21.71
C PRO A 672 -21.53 -3.79 -22.23
N TYR A 673 -20.94 -4.61 -21.34
CA TYR A 673 -20.35 -5.91 -21.69
C TYR A 673 -21.34 -7.08 -21.68
N LEU A 674 -22.60 -6.83 -21.31
CA LEU A 674 -23.65 -7.84 -21.26
C LEU A 674 -24.83 -7.42 -22.13
N SER A 675 -25.14 -8.19 -23.17
CA SER A 675 -26.40 -8.02 -23.87
C SER A 675 -27.56 -8.47 -22.96
N PRO A 676 -28.71 -7.77 -22.92
CA PRO A 676 -29.89 -8.22 -22.17
C PRO A 676 -30.37 -9.63 -22.55
N GLU A 677 -30.14 -10.05 -23.78
CA GLU A 677 -30.57 -11.34 -24.33
C GLU A 677 -29.52 -12.46 -24.15
N GLN A 678 -28.34 -12.11 -23.65
CA GLN A 678 -27.23 -13.04 -23.47
C GLN A 678 -27.55 -14.07 -22.38
N ASP A 679 -27.37 -15.35 -22.71
CA ASP A 679 -27.59 -16.49 -21.83
C ASP A 679 -26.69 -16.42 -20.59
N ASP A 680 -27.27 -16.73 -19.42
CA ASP A 680 -26.60 -16.60 -18.12
C ASP A 680 -25.38 -17.52 -17.96
N ALA A 681 -25.30 -18.62 -18.72
CA ALA A 681 -24.16 -19.54 -18.70
C ALA A 681 -22.96 -19.05 -19.53
N VAL A 682 -23.13 -18.00 -20.33
CA VAL A 682 -22.04 -17.45 -21.15
C VAL A 682 -20.91 -16.94 -20.26
N ARG A 683 -19.68 -17.34 -20.57
CA ARG A 683 -18.47 -16.91 -19.87
C ARG A 683 -18.00 -15.55 -20.38
N ILE A 684 -17.91 -14.59 -19.48
CA ILE A 684 -17.34 -13.27 -19.71
C ILE A 684 -15.90 -13.28 -19.22
N PRO A 685 -14.90 -13.18 -20.12
CA PRO A 685 -13.51 -13.13 -19.70
C PRO A 685 -13.15 -11.77 -19.08
N VAL A 686 -12.24 -11.77 -18.11
CA VAL A 686 -11.68 -10.53 -17.52
C VAL A 686 -10.58 -9.93 -18.41
N PHE A 687 -9.84 -10.79 -19.11
CA PHE A 687 -8.72 -10.45 -19.97
C PHE A 687 -8.99 -10.95 -21.39
N HIS A 688 -8.45 -10.28 -22.41
CA HIS A 688 -8.67 -10.67 -23.82
C HIS A 688 -7.74 -11.78 -24.33
N GLY A 689 -6.71 -12.14 -23.58
CA GLY A 689 -5.78 -13.17 -24.02
C GLY A 689 -4.74 -13.54 -22.96
N PRO A 690 -4.08 -14.70 -23.12
CA PRO A 690 -3.01 -15.15 -22.23
C PRO A 690 -1.78 -14.22 -22.20
N GLU A 691 -1.50 -13.48 -23.27
CA GLU A 691 -0.42 -12.50 -23.35
C GLU A 691 -0.62 -11.27 -22.44
N LYS A 692 -1.80 -11.15 -21.81
CA LYS A 692 -2.08 -10.12 -20.81
C LYS A 692 -1.46 -10.40 -19.45
N PHE A 693 -1.00 -11.62 -19.18
CA PHE A 693 -0.39 -12.00 -17.90
C PHE A 693 1.15 -11.97 -18.01
N HIS A 694 1.78 -10.96 -17.40
CA HIS A 694 3.24 -10.79 -17.34
C HIS A 694 3.78 -11.51 -16.11
N VAL A 695 4.32 -12.72 -16.30
CA VAL A 695 4.70 -13.62 -15.21
C VAL A 695 6.21 -13.54 -14.95
N MET A 696 6.58 -13.08 -13.75
CA MET A 696 7.96 -12.99 -13.30
C MET A 696 8.16 -13.63 -11.92
N THR A 697 9.41 -13.90 -11.56
CA THR A 697 9.77 -14.36 -10.21
C THR A 697 10.50 -13.27 -9.46
N ALA A 698 10.10 -13.05 -8.21
CA ALA A 698 10.81 -12.23 -7.23
C ALA A 698 10.23 -12.54 -5.84
N GLY A 699 10.94 -12.18 -4.78
CA GLY A 699 10.53 -12.45 -3.41
C GLY A 699 11.36 -13.50 -2.69
N GLY A 700 11.11 -13.60 -1.38
CA GLY A 700 11.67 -14.62 -0.49
C GLY A 700 11.08 -16.02 -0.74
N GLN A 701 11.33 -16.95 0.19
CA GLN A 701 11.07 -18.39 -0.03
C GLN A 701 9.63 -18.87 0.28
N GLY A 702 8.73 -18.02 0.80
CA GLY A 702 7.38 -18.46 1.20
C GLY A 702 6.36 -18.56 0.05
N GLY A 703 5.13 -18.98 0.39
CA GLY A 703 4.02 -19.23 -0.54
C GLY A 703 3.14 -17.99 -0.76
N ALA A 704 3.70 -16.99 -1.43
CA ALA A 704 2.97 -15.78 -1.80
C ALA A 704 3.11 -15.46 -3.29
N THR A 705 2.02 -14.98 -3.91
CA THR A 705 2.02 -14.35 -5.24
C THR A 705 1.37 -12.99 -5.12
N MET A 706 2.00 -11.97 -5.71
CA MET A 706 1.38 -10.65 -5.87
C MET A 706 0.88 -10.51 -7.31
N VAL A 707 -0.35 -10.06 -7.46
CA VAL A 707 -0.89 -9.70 -8.77
C VAL A 707 -1.38 -8.27 -8.76
N VAL A 708 -1.06 -7.53 -9.81
CA VAL A 708 -1.56 -6.17 -9.98
C VAL A 708 -2.08 -5.97 -11.39
N ARG A 709 -3.30 -5.44 -11.50
CA ARG A 709 -3.94 -5.11 -12.77
C ARG A 709 -3.51 -3.71 -13.22
N ALA A 710 -2.98 -3.62 -14.43
CA ALA A 710 -2.45 -2.42 -15.02
C ALA A 710 -3.33 -1.96 -16.18
N LEU A 711 -3.63 -0.67 -16.23
CA LEU A 711 -4.38 -0.06 -17.34
C LEU A 711 -3.51 0.19 -18.56
N CYS A 712 -2.24 0.52 -18.33
CA CYS A 712 -1.27 0.65 -19.39
C CYS A 712 0.10 0.20 -18.88
N LYS A 713 0.95 -0.14 -19.85
CA LYS A 713 2.34 -0.51 -19.62
C LYS A 713 3.21 0.13 -20.69
N ALA A 714 4.46 0.38 -20.34
CA ALA A 714 5.48 0.78 -21.29
C ALA A 714 6.80 0.12 -20.89
N HIS A 715 7.62 -0.18 -21.89
CA HIS A 715 8.90 -0.84 -21.68
C HIS A 715 10.00 -0.08 -22.38
N ARG A 716 11.16 0.02 -21.75
CA ARG A 716 12.31 0.74 -22.31
C ARG A 716 13.59 -0.02 -22.02
N ARG A 717 14.39 -0.21 -23.06
CA ARG A 717 15.77 -0.66 -22.93
C ARG A 717 16.64 0.48 -22.40
N LEU A 718 17.54 0.19 -21.47
CA LEU A 718 18.56 1.12 -21.04
C LEU A 718 19.80 0.98 -21.93
N ASN A 719 20.37 2.11 -22.36
CA ASN A 719 21.55 2.11 -23.21
C ASN A 719 22.81 2.06 -22.33
N GLY A 720 23.47 0.89 -22.26
CA GLY A 720 24.82 0.70 -21.73
C GLY A 720 24.94 0.60 -20.20
N ASP A 721 25.94 -0.16 -19.75
CA ASP A 721 26.17 -0.72 -18.40
C ASP A 721 26.27 0.26 -17.23
#